data_AF-A0A9D7R9Y3-F1
#
_entry.id   AF-A0A9D7R9Y3-F1
#
_cell.length_a   1.000
_cell.length_b   1.000
_cell.length_c   1.000
_cell.angle_alpha   90.00
_cell.angle_beta   90.00
_cell.angle_gamma   90.00
#
_symmetry.space_group_name_H-M   'P 1'
#
loop_
_entity.id
_entity.type
_entity.pdbx_description
1 polymer ?
#
loop_
_entity_poly.entity_id
_entity_poly.type
_entity_poly.pdbx_seq_one_letter_code
_entity_poly.pdbx_strand_id
1 'polypeptide(L)'
;MPLRVARTPSALGRLIVGCTVLASALHAQDPAKDLKAKDLAVRVAAIAALEKSDRPDAGKLLLSVVDDKDPEVQERAVQALGARQEAAALKPLLELALEGEFARLRFHAAAALRAIDAKAAAAELLDKAKGKTKATACEALALVARGGGSDVKAEKAEKLEKLLKDEDVLVREAAARAWLEVAADRAAALRQLLGDARIVLAASALDAIAFGPREGDRTALAEVLTGKPRNDVLERRALRAAVAWVRHSGAPPAGAAKALLADLGAETPAALRKVRLVEALLEGEGAEVIPADEAEPLLTAALAHEATSVRAAARALRSLAPGLALAQARERWSAEREPRVRFQLLETVVACGDLAKQEEVAWLVAALAKESDAEVRERLAVHLGRTDDAAAIPALRGVVAGADWAAAVCAIVSLGKVGGDGALEELRAQAVHADWKRRGAAAVAFQHLQRAEGVDALLPLLEDKDATVKRAAYEALRVLSWRNDLAADPALWRGWWEQNRAKHSFRSREDEAEKQRRYGYDVPDRQLYENLDVVVLESRGDHMELLLERLKIAHRRTRASAVPLCGLHQEALFFSNCTGELEAGDIEPLAWFVRVGGMLFGSCWALEETIARIHPGVVRRFATREQVMDDVRATAVEPESPYLRGVFPAGTTPIYHLEGAYLIEVLDPERAEVLIDSPDAAERHGCGNLAAWFRSGHGVILDSVNHFDLQGLAVAPNLKTDRDRQVYAVDHMGLDWTKLRETLKEAFWKSAAKASPEIPDLSAFRFLTNFVRARRLGG
;
A
#
# COMPACT_ATOMS: atom_id res chain seq x y z
N MET A 1 1.69 -3.44 14.75
CA MET A 1 0.56 -2.58 14.30
C MET A 1 1.03 -1.27 13.67
N PRO A 2 0.71 -0.96 12.40
CA PRO A 2 0.00 0.28 12.17
C PRO A 2 -1.41 0.11 12.77
N LEU A 3 -1.79 0.99 13.69
CA LEU A 3 -3.18 1.13 14.09
C LEU A 3 -3.92 1.61 12.83
N ARG A 4 -4.73 0.75 12.21
CA ARG A 4 -5.70 1.18 11.21
C ARG A 4 -6.70 2.06 11.95
N VAL A 5 -6.45 3.37 11.91
CA VAL A 5 -7.35 4.37 12.46
C VAL A 5 -8.67 4.22 11.72
N ALA A 6 -9.74 3.92 12.44
CA ALA A 6 -11.10 3.97 11.93
C ALA A 6 -11.33 5.32 11.25
N ARG A 7 -11.46 5.35 9.93
CA ARG A 7 -11.67 6.58 9.18
C ARG A 7 -12.60 6.32 8.01
N THR A 8 -13.89 6.49 8.31
CA THR A 8 -14.93 6.80 7.35
C THR A 8 -14.41 7.78 6.29
N PRO A 9 -14.73 7.62 5.00
CA PRO A 9 -14.65 8.74 4.08
C PRO A 9 -15.60 9.81 4.60
N SER A 10 -15.05 10.88 5.16
CA SER A 10 -15.87 12.01 5.60
C SER A 10 -16.70 12.49 4.42
N ALA A 11 -18.00 12.71 4.66
CA ALA A 11 -18.92 13.34 3.72
C ALA A 11 -18.38 14.69 3.17
N LEU A 12 -17.35 15.26 3.81
CA LEU A 12 -16.61 16.43 3.35
C LEU A 12 -15.91 16.26 1.99
N GLY A 13 -15.48 15.06 1.59
CA GLY A 13 -14.86 14.83 0.27
C GLY A 13 -15.84 15.03 -0.89
N ARG A 14 -17.13 14.71 -0.67
CA ARG A 14 -18.23 15.05 -1.59
C ARG A 14 -18.61 16.53 -1.50
N LEU A 15 -18.38 17.16 -0.36
CA LEU A 15 -18.71 18.57 -0.12
C LEU A 15 -17.70 19.55 -0.72
N ILE A 16 -16.40 19.22 -0.80
CA ILE A 16 -15.37 20.15 -1.32
C ILE A 16 -15.34 20.18 -2.85
N VAL A 17 -15.54 19.03 -3.51
CA VAL A 17 -15.84 19.00 -4.96
C VAL A 17 -17.21 19.63 -5.22
N GLY A 18 -18.16 19.47 -4.30
CA GLY A 18 -19.45 20.15 -4.33
C GLY A 18 -19.34 21.68 -4.27
N CYS A 19 -18.49 22.24 -3.40
CA CYS A 19 -18.39 23.69 -3.16
C CYS A 19 -17.67 24.46 -4.27
N THR A 20 -16.71 23.85 -4.97
CA THR A 20 -16.07 24.48 -6.14
C THR A 20 -16.95 24.39 -7.38
N VAL A 21 -17.66 23.27 -7.59
CA VAL A 21 -18.64 23.10 -8.68
C VAL A 21 -19.86 24.01 -8.50
N LEU A 22 -20.33 24.22 -7.25
CA LEU A 22 -21.43 25.16 -6.94
C LEU A 22 -21.05 26.62 -7.19
N ALA A 23 -19.79 27.02 -7.00
CA ALA A 23 -19.34 28.39 -7.28
C ALA A 23 -19.21 28.67 -8.80
N SER A 24 -18.87 27.66 -9.62
CA SER A 24 -18.80 27.77 -11.09
C SER A 24 -20.12 27.56 -11.82
N ALA A 25 -21.10 26.88 -11.20
CA ALA A 25 -22.46 26.75 -11.76
C ALA A 25 -23.20 28.10 -11.90
N LEU A 26 -22.70 29.14 -11.23
CA LEU A 26 -23.21 30.52 -11.30
C LEU A 26 -22.80 31.29 -12.57
N HIS A 27 -21.97 30.72 -13.46
CA HIS A 27 -21.41 31.44 -14.62
C HIS A 27 -21.85 30.97 -16.01
N ALA A 28 -22.61 29.88 -16.15
CA ALA A 28 -23.14 29.48 -17.45
C ALA A 28 -24.39 30.32 -17.79
N GLN A 29 -24.22 31.41 -18.53
CA GLN A 29 -25.33 32.30 -18.93
C GLN A 29 -26.13 31.71 -20.08
N ASP A 30 -25.47 31.00 -21.00
CA ASP A 30 -26.10 30.27 -22.11
C ASP A 30 -25.29 29.02 -22.44
N PRO A 31 -25.68 27.84 -21.93
CA PRO A 31 -24.93 26.61 -22.12
C PRO A 31 -24.62 26.28 -23.59
N ALA A 32 -25.49 26.63 -24.54
CA ALA A 32 -25.25 26.36 -25.96
C ALA A 32 -24.10 27.20 -26.55
N LYS A 33 -23.93 28.43 -26.05
CA LYS A 33 -22.82 29.31 -26.40
C LYS A 33 -21.56 28.96 -25.61
N ASP A 34 -21.73 28.64 -24.32
CA ASP A 34 -20.66 28.39 -23.37
C ASP A 34 -19.91 27.09 -23.68
N LEU A 35 -20.57 26.08 -24.27
CA LEU A 35 -19.91 24.90 -24.84
C LEU A 35 -18.89 25.21 -25.95
N LYS A 36 -18.99 26.37 -26.60
CA LYS A 36 -18.05 26.81 -27.65
C LYS A 36 -17.01 27.81 -27.12
N ALA A 37 -17.01 28.07 -25.82
CA ALA A 37 -16.06 28.98 -25.21
C ALA A 37 -14.61 28.49 -25.39
N LYS A 38 -13.69 29.43 -25.59
CA LYS A 38 -12.25 29.11 -25.59
C LYS A 38 -11.81 28.62 -24.20
N ASP A 39 -12.42 29.16 -23.16
CA ASP A 39 -12.15 28.80 -21.77
C ASP A 39 -12.74 27.41 -21.46
N LEU A 40 -11.86 26.50 -21.03
CA LEU A 40 -12.23 25.16 -20.60
C LEU A 40 -13.18 25.17 -19.40
N ALA A 41 -12.94 26.03 -18.41
CA ALA A 41 -13.75 26.07 -17.19
C ALA A 41 -15.20 26.43 -17.54
N VAL A 42 -15.40 27.32 -18.51
CA VAL A 42 -16.71 27.68 -19.05
C VAL A 42 -17.35 26.51 -19.78
N ARG A 43 -16.61 25.76 -20.62
CA ARG A 43 -17.15 24.55 -21.29
C ARG A 43 -17.56 23.48 -20.28
N VAL A 44 -16.72 23.19 -19.28
CA VAL A 44 -17.00 22.19 -18.23
C VAL A 44 -18.20 22.61 -17.37
N ALA A 45 -18.30 23.89 -17.01
CA ALA A 45 -19.46 24.43 -16.29
C ALA A 45 -20.75 24.31 -17.13
N ALA A 46 -20.68 24.55 -18.44
CA ALA A 46 -21.81 24.38 -19.35
C ALA A 46 -22.28 22.92 -19.42
N ILE A 47 -21.35 21.95 -19.47
CA ILE A 47 -21.69 20.52 -19.42
C ILE A 47 -22.38 20.18 -18.10
N ALA A 48 -21.84 20.63 -16.97
CA ALA A 48 -22.42 20.37 -15.65
C ALA A 48 -23.83 20.99 -15.50
N ALA A 49 -24.06 22.15 -16.12
CA ALA A 49 -25.38 22.77 -16.19
C ALA A 49 -26.35 21.97 -17.07
N LEU A 50 -25.88 21.47 -18.23
CA LEU A 50 -26.68 20.66 -19.15
C LEU A 50 -27.03 19.28 -18.59
N GLU A 51 -26.14 18.67 -17.81
CA GLU A 51 -26.39 17.40 -17.12
C GLU A 51 -27.71 17.44 -16.33
N LYS A 52 -27.90 18.50 -15.53
CA LYS A 52 -29.04 18.68 -14.61
C LYS A 52 -30.20 19.50 -15.20
N SER A 53 -30.13 19.84 -16.49
CA SER A 53 -31.07 20.74 -17.13
C SER A 53 -32.28 20.01 -17.71
N ASP A 54 -33.48 20.57 -17.53
CA ASP A 54 -34.73 20.07 -18.15
C ASP A 54 -34.89 20.49 -19.62
N ARG A 55 -33.89 21.19 -20.19
CA ARG A 55 -33.93 21.62 -21.59
C ARG A 55 -34.07 20.42 -22.55
N PRO A 56 -34.98 20.49 -23.54
CA PRO A 56 -35.19 19.39 -24.49
C PRO A 56 -34.02 19.20 -25.47
N ASP A 57 -33.19 20.23 -25.68
CA ASP A 57 -32.02 20.19 -26.55
C ASP A 57 -30.73 19.80 -25.83
N ALA A 58 -30.76 19.56 -24.50
CA ALA A 58 -29.57 19.32 -23.71
C ALA A 58 -28.76 18.10 -24.18
N GLY A 59 -29.41 16.97 -24.47
CA GLY A 59 -28.75 15.78 -25.03
C GLY A 59 -28.05 16.06 -26.36
N LYS A 60 -28.68 16.83 -27.25
CA LYS A 60 -28.10 17.25 -28.54
C LYS A 60 -26.88 18.16 -28.35
N LEU A 61 -26.95 19.08 -27.37
CA LEU A 61 -25.84 19.96 -27.05
C LEU A 61 -24.65 19.18 -26.48
N LEU A 62 -24.89 18.26 -25.55
CA LEU A 62 -23.85 17.38 -25.01
C LEU A 62 -23.22 16.50 -26.09
N LEU A 63 -24.02 15.98 -27.03
CA LEU A 63 -23.52 15.25 -28.19
C LEU A 63 -22.61 16.07 -29.10
N SER A 64 -22.75 17.39 -29.12
CA SER A 64 -21.90 18.25 -29.96
C SER A 64 -20.48 18.45 -29.44
N VAL A 65 -20.16 17.91 -28.26
CA VAL A 65 -18.85 18.05 -27.60
C VAL A 65 -18.25 16.71 -27.17
N VAL A 66 -18.81 15.58 -27.60
CA VAL A 66 -18.20 14.25 -27.35
C VAL A 66 -16.92 14.03 -28.16
N ASP A 67 -16.74 14.79 -29.24
CA ASP A 67 -15.55 14.84 -30.09
C ASP A 67 -14.72 16.12 -29.86
N ASP A 68 -14.93 16.82 -28.72
CA ASP A 68 -14.15 18.00 -28.36
C ASP A 68 -12.65 17.68 -28.35
N LYS A 69 -11.81 18.67 -28.66
CA LYS A 69 -10.36 18.50 -28.72
C LYS A 69 -9.73 18.27 -27.34
N ASP A 70 -10.45 18.63 -26.28
CA ASP A 70 -10.01 18.48 -24.90
C ASP A 70 -10.58 17.19 -24.29
N PRO A 71 -9.72 16.23 -23.90
CA PRO A 71 -10.16 14.96 -23.32
C PRO A 71 -11.00 15.12 -22.04
N GLU A 72 -10.78 16.18 -21.25
CA GLU A 72 -11.59 16.43 -20.06
C GLU A 72 -13.02 16.80 -20.47
N VAL A 73 -13.20 17.60 -21.53
CA VAL A 73 -14.53 17.96 -22.03
C VAL A 73 -15.25 16.73 -22.57
N GLN A 74 -14.55 15.88 -23.35
CA GLN A 74 -15.10 14.60 -23.82
C GLN A 74 -15.55 13.73 -22.64
N GLU A 75 -14.70 13.57 -21.63
CA GLU A 75 -14.99 12.76 -20.45
C GLU A 75 -16.26 13.24 -19.72
N ARG A 76 -16.35 14.55 -19.45
CA ARG A 76 -17.50 15.16 -18.77
C ARG A 76 -18.78 15.05 -19.59
N ALA A 77 -18.69 15.27 -20.90
CA ALA A 77 -19.83 15.16 -21.80
C ALA A 77 -20.39 13.73 -21.83
N VAL A 78 -19.51 12.73 -21.91
CA VAL A 78 -19.86 11.30 -21.87
C VAL A 78 -20.53 10.93 -20.56
N GLN A 79 -19.99 11.37 -19.42
CA GLN A 79 -20.59 11.17 -18.10
C GLN A 79 -21.99 11.79 -18.03
N ALA A 80 -22.15 13.03 -18.51
CA ALA A 80 -23.44 13.73 -18.52
C ALA A 80 -24.48 13.04 -19.42
N LEU A 81 -24.08 12.55 -20.60
CA LEU A 81 -24.97 11.78 -21.49
C LEU A 81 -25.46 10.49 -20.84
N GLY A 82 -24.58 9.79 -20.11
CA GLY A 82 -24.93 8.60 -19.34
C GLY A 82 -25.88 8.90 -18.19
N ALA A 83 -25.59 9.94 -17.39
CA ALA A 83 -26.44 10.37 -16.27
C ALA A 83 -27.85 10.76 -16.71
N ARG A 84 -27.96 11.34 -17.91
CA ARG A 84 -29.23 11.73 -18.55
C ARG A 84 -29.92 10.61 -19.34
N GLN A 85 -29.26 9.46 -19.50
CA GLN A 85 -29.76 8.32 -20.29
C GLN A 85 -30.14 8.70 -21.74
N GLU A 86 -29.32 9.52 -22.39
CA GLU A 86 -29.60 10.06 -23.73
C GLU A 86 -29.48 8.99 -24.82
N ALA A 87 -30.60 8.39 -25.24
CA ALA A 87 -30.65 7.31 -26.24
C ALA A 87 -29.93 7.63 -27.56
N ALA A 88 -29.95 8.89 -28.00
CA ALA A 88 -29.25 9.32 -29.22
C ALA A 88 -27.71 9.17 -29.13
N ALA A 89 -27.16 9.03 -27.92
CA ALA A 89 -25.73 8.85 -27.69
C ALA A 89 -25.23 7.42 -27.85
N LEU A 90 -26.11 6.43 -28.02
CA LEU A 90 -25.71 5.01 -28.06
C LEU A 90 -24.60 4.75 -29.10
N LYS A 91 -24.77 5.22 -30.34
CA LYS A 91 -23.78 5.00 -31.40
C LYS A 91 -22.46 5.77 -31.18
N PRO A 92 -22.46 7.08 -30.91
CA PRO A 92 -21.23 7.80 -30.56
C PRO A 92 -20.46 7.19 -29.38
N LEU A 93 -21.18 6.73 -28.35
CA LEU A 93 -20.56 6.11 -27.18
C LEU A 93 -20.01 4.71 -27.47
N LEU A 94 -20.62 3.94 -28.39
CA LEU A 94 -20.06 2.67 -28.87
C LEU A 94 -18.72 2.89 -29.59
N GLU A 95 -18.66 3.88 -30.48
CA GLU A 95 -17.42 4.25 -31.18
C GLU A 95 -16.34 4.67 -30.16
N LEU A 96 -16.71 5.48 -29.17
CA LEU A 96 -15.79 5.93 -28.13
C LEU A 96 -15.36 4.81 -27.16
N ALA A 97 -16.22 3.86 -26.84
CA ALA A 97 -15.86 2.72 -26.00
C ALA A 97 -14.86 1.78 -26.70
N LEU A 98 -14.91 1.70 -28.03
CA LEU A 98 -14.06 0.80 -28.83
C LEU A 98 -12.73 1.46 -29.23
N GLU A 99 -12.77 2.72 -29.64
CA GLU A 99 -11.67 3.44 -30.30
C GLU A 99 -11.26 4.72 -29.55
N GLY A 100 -11.91 5.02 -28.42
CA GLY A 100 -11.57 6.17 -27.59
C GLY A 100 -10.12 6.08 -27.15
N GLU A 101 -9.44 7.22 -27.21
CA GLU A 101 -7.98 7.25 -27.14
C GLU A 101 -7.45 6.85 -25.76
N PHE A 102 -8.05 7.40 -24.71
CA PHE A 102 -7.67 7.15 -23.32
C PHE A 102 -8.51 6.03 -22.71
N ALA A 103 -7.87 5.14 -21.95
CA ALA A 103 -8.55 4.04 -21.26
C ALA A 103 -9.68 4.55 -20.35
N ARG A 104 -9.44 5.66 -19.64
CA ARG A 104 -10.45 6.32 -18.80
C ARG A 104 -11.67 6.79 -19.60
N LEU A 105 -11.46 7.31 -20.80
CA LEU A 105 -12.56 7.77 -21.66
C LEU A 105 -13.38 6.58 -22.17
N ARG A 106 -12.71 5.49 -22.62
CA ARG A 106 -13.38 4.24 -23.02
C ARG A 106 -14.22 3.67 -21.87
N PHE A 107 -13.68 3.67 -20.65
CA PHE A 107 -14.39 3.23 -19.45
C PHE A 107 -15.66 4.05 -19.19
N HIS A 108 -15.57 5.39 -19.22
CA HIS A 108 -16.75 6.24 -19.02
C HIS A 108 -17.78 6.09 -20.15
N ALA A 109 -17.34 5.87 -21.39
CA ALA A 109 -18.23 5.57 -22.51
C ALA A 109 -19.00 4.26 -22.28
N ALA A 110 -18.31 3.19 -21.86
CA ALA A 110 -18.96 1.92 -21.52
C ALA A 110 -19.90 2.05 -20.30
N ALA A 111 -19.54 2.85 -19.29
CA ALA A 111 -20.43 3.14 -18.16
C ALA A 111 -21.69 3.89 -18.61
N ALA A 112 -21.57 4.87 -19.51
CA ALA A 112 -22.69 5.60 -20.07
C ALA A 112 -23.57 4.70 -20.95
N LEU A 113 -22.99 3.85 -21.79
CA LEU A 113 -23.71 2.84 -22.59
C LEU A 113 -24.59 1.95 -21.71
N ARG A 114 -24.03 1.47 -20.59
CA ARG A 114 -24.77 0.66 -19.62
C ARG A 114 -25.98 1.41 -19.05
N ALA A 115 -25.82 2.68 -18.71
CA ALA A 115 -26.90 3.49 -18.12
C ALA A 115 -28.02 3.80 -19.14
N ILE A 116 -27.67 3.89 -20.42
CA ILE A 116 -28.61 4.22 -21.51
C ILE A 116 -29.38 2.98 -21.98
N ASP A 117 -28.67 1.97 -22.48
CA ASP A 117 -29.24 0.71 -22.96
C ASP A 117 -28.17 -0.39 -22.95
N ALA A 118 -28.05 -1.06 -21.81
CA ALA A 118 -27.08 -2.13 -21.63
C ALA A 118 -27.27 -3.29 -22.61
N LYS A 119 -28.52 -3.59 -22.99
CA LYS A 119 -28.85 -4.71 -23.89
C LYS A 119 -28.42 -4.42 -25.31
N ALA A 120 -28.79 -3.28 -25.86
CA ALA A 120 -28.39 -2.88 -27.20
C ALA A 120 -26.88 -2.70 -27.29
N ALA A 121 -26.26 -2.06 -26.30
CA ALA A 121 -24.81 -1.89 -26.25
C ALA A 121 -24.07 -3.23 -26.17
N ALA A 122 -24.51 -4.16 -25.32
CA ALA A 122 -23.87 -5.47 -25.20
C ALA A 122 -23.91 -6.27 -26.51
N ALA A 123 -25.03 -6.23 -27.24
CA ALA A 123 -25.16 -6.91 -28.53
C ALA A 123 -24.17 -6.37 -29.57
N GLU A 124 -24.03 -5.05 -29.67
CA GLU A 124 -23.09 -4.39 -30.58
C GLU A 124 -21.63 -4.67 -30.19
N LEU A 125 -21.29 -4.53 -28.91
CA LEU A 125 -19.94 -4.79 -28.41
C LEU A 125 -19.51 -6.25 -28.64
N LEU A 126 -20.43 -7.21 -28.46
CA LEU A 126 -20.18 -8.62 -28.75
C LEU A 126 -19.88 -8.85 -30.24
N ASP A 127 -20.60 -8.18 -31.14
CA ASP A 127 -20.35 -8.26 -32.59
C ASP A 127 -19.03 -7.59 -33.02
N LYS A 128 -18.53 -6.66 -32.18
CA LYS A 128 -17.25 -5.95 -32.34
C LYS A 128 -16.08 -6.59 -31.58
N ALA A 129 -16.28 -7.67 -30.83
CA ALA A 129 -15.23 -8.45 -30.17
C ALA A 129 -14.40 -9.30 -31.16
N LYS A 130 -13.83 -8.66 -32.19
CA LYS A 130 -13.06 -9.30 -33.27
C LYS A 130 -12.07 -8.31 -33.89
N GLY A 131 -11.08 -8.82 -34.62
CA GLY A 131 -10.08 -7.96 -35.29
C GLY A 131 -9.28 -7.11 -34.30
N LYS A 132 -9.15 -5.80 -34.57
CA LYS A 132 -8.37 -4.86 -33.76
C LYS A 132 -9.09 -4.41 -32.48
N THR A 133 -10.41 -4.53 -32.44
CA THR A 133 -11.24 -4.09 -31.31
C THR A 133 -11.51 -5.19 -30.28
N LYS A 134 -10.90 -6.38 -30.41
CA LYS A 134 -11.16 -7.52 -29.50
C LYS A 134 -11.03 -7.14 -28.03
N ALA A 135 -9.91 -6.54 -27.64
CA ALA A 135 -9.64 -6.20 -26.25
C ALA A 135 -10.62 -5.14 -25.74
N THR A 136 -10.70 -3.99 -26.42
CA THR A 136 -11.56 -2.86 -26.00
C THR A 136 -13.04 -3.21 -26.01
N ALA A 137 -13.51 -3.99 -26.99
CA ALA A 137 -14.89 -4.47 -27.04
C ALA A 137 -15.21 -5.41 -25.87
N CYS A 138 -14.30 -6.34 -25.54
CA CYS A 138 -14.47 -7.23 -24.40
C CYS A 138 -14.43 -6.45 -23.07
N GLU A 139 -13.52 -5.49 -22.90
CA GLU A 139 -13.46 -4.64 -21.70
C GLU A 139 -14.77 -3.85 -21.51
N ALA A 140 -15.25 -3.20 -22.57
CA ALA A 140 -16.51 -2.47 -22.55
C ALA A 140 -17.69 -3.42 -22.28
N LEU A 141 -17.73 -4.60 -22.92
CA LEU A 141 -18.79 -5.59 -22.75
C LEU A 141 -18.84 -6.09 -21.31
N ALA A 142 -17.70 -6.37 -20.69
CA ALA A 142 -17.64 -6.79 -19.29
C ALA A 142 -18.22 -5.73 -18.33
N LEU A 143 -18.06 -4.45 -18.63
CA LEU A 143 -18.65 -3.38 -17.82
C LEU A 143 -20.15 -3.23 -18.09
N VAL A 144 -20.55 -3.24 -19.36
CA VAL A 144 -21.94 -3.07 -19.81
C VAL A 144 -22.83 -4.21 -19.34
N ALA A 145 -22.37 -5.46 -19.48
CA ALA A 145 -23.14 -6.64 -19.14
C ALA A 145 -23.16 -6.98 -17.64
N ARG A 146 -22.39 -6.26 -16.82
CA ARG A 146 -22.17 -6.64 -15.42
C ARG A 146 -23.47 -6.67 -14.61
N GLY A 147 -23.74 -7.80 -13.96
CA GLY A 147 -24.96 -8.01 -13.16
C GLY A 147 -26.16 -8.54 -13.94
N GLY A 148 -25.97 -9.01 -15.18
CA GLY A 148 -26.94 -9.88 -15.88
C GLY A 148 -27.97 -9.19 -16.78
N GLY A 149 -27.88 -7.87 -17.01
CA GLY A 149 -28.87 -7.10 -17.79
C GLY A 149 -28.64 -7.05 -19.32
N SER A 150 -27.87 -7.97 -19.90
CA SER A 150 -27.40 -7.84 -21.30
C SER A 150 -28.20 -8.60 -22.34
N ASP A 151 -29.01 -9.62 -21.98
CA ASP A 151 -29.86 -10.41 -22.87
C ASP A 151 -29.20 -10.80 -24.22
N VAL A 152 -27.89 -11.04 -24.23
CA VAL A 152 -27.16 -11.40 -25.45
C VAL A 152 -27.39 -12.86 -25.80
N LYS A 153 -27.38 -13.16 -27.11
CA LYS A 153 -27.56 -14.53 -27.61
C LYS A 153 -26.42 -15.42 -27.13
N ALA A 154 -26.74 -16.48 -26.39
CA ALA A 154 -25.81 -17.47 -25.86
C ALA A 154 -24.79 -17.96 -26.91
N GLU A 155 -25.24 -18.32 -28.11
CA GLU A 155 -24.37 -18.79 -29.20
C GLU A 155 -23.29 -17.78 -29.62
N LYS A 156 -23.59 -16.47 -29.51
CA LYS A 156 -22.61 -15.42 -29.79
C LYS A 156 -21.65 -15.25 -28.62
N ALA A 157 -22.14 -15.37 -27.37
CA ALA A 157 -21.32 -15.29 -26.17
C ALA A 157 -20.25 -16.38 -26.13
N GLU A 158 -20.56 -17.60 -26.57
CA GLU A 158 -19.58 -18.71 -26.62
C GLU A 158 -18.41 -18.46 -27.59
N LYS A 159 -18.52 -17.48 -28.50
CA LYS A 159 -17.37 -17.09 -29.34
C LYS A 159 -16.27 -16.41 -28.52
N LEU A 160 -16.61 -15.78 -27.39
CA LEU A 160 -15.64 -15.16 -26.49
C LEU A 160 -14.75 -16.20 -25.79
N GLU A 161 -15.27 -17.41 -25.56
CA GLU A 161 -14.49 -18.52 -25.00
C GLU A 161 -13.23 -18.81 -25.87
N LYS A 162 -13.34 -18.66 -27.19
CA LYS A 162 -12.20 -18.85 -28.11
C LYS A 162 -11.11 -17.80 -27.90
N LEU A 163 -11.49 -16.58 -27.51
CA LEU A 163 -10.56 -15.49 -27.22
C LEU A 163 -9.78 -15.70 -25.91
N LEU A 164 -10.20 -16.65 -25.06
CA LEU A 164 -9.40 -17.07 -23.90
C LEU A 164 -8.08 -17.71 -24.32
N LYS A 165 -7.92 -18.11 -25.58
CA LYS A 165 -6.68 -18.68 -26.15
C LYS A 165 -5.95 -17.70 -27.06
N ASP A 166 -6.37 -16.44 -27.10
CA ASP A 166 -5.71 -15.41 -27.89
C ASP A 166 -4.26 -15.21 -27.40
N GLU A 167 -3.37 -14.86 -28.32
CA GLU A 167 -1.94 -14.66 -28.05
C GLU A 167 -1.70 -13.41 -27.19
N ASP A 168 -2.55 -12.40 -27.33
CA ASP A 168 -2.51 -11.18 -26.51
C ASP A 168 -3.15 -11.41 -25.12
N VAL A 169 -2.36 -11.17 -24.06
CA VAL A 169 -2.78 -11.27 -22.66
C VAL A 169 -3.99 -10.37 -22.38
N LEU A 170 -3.99 -9.14 -22.92
CA LEU A 170 -5.06 -8.17 -22.70
C LEU A 170 -6.39 -8.66 -23.28
N VAL A 171 -6.34 -9.29 -24.46
CA VAL A 171 -7.51 -9.92 -25.07
C VAL A 171 -8.03 -11.06 -24.21
N ARG A 172 -7.14 -11.94 -23.71
CA ARG A 172 -7.53 -13.07 -22.86
C ARG A 172 -8.26 -12.62 -21.59
N GLU A 173 -7.72 -11.64 -20.89
CA GLU A 173 -8.29 -11.12 -19.64
C GLU A 173 -9.61 -10.37 -19.85
N ALA A 174 -9.66 -9.51 -20.88
CA ALA A 174 -10.88 -8.83 -21.26
C ALA A 174 -11.97 -9.85 -21.64
N ALA A 175 -11.61 -10.87 -22.44
CA ALA A 175 -12.52 -11.93 -22.85
C ALA A 175 -13.00 -12.77 -21.66
N ALA A 176 -12.13 -13.08 -20.69
CA ALA A 176 -12.51 -13.80 -19.47
C ALA A 176 -13.60 -13.06 -18.69
N ARG A 177 -13.40 -11.76 -18.45
CA ARG A 177 -14.38 -10.91 -17.75
C ARG A 177 -15.68 -10.79 -18.55
N ALA A 178 -15.57 -10.55 -19.87
CA ALA A 178 -16.73 -10.37 -20.73
C ALA A 178 -17.57 -11.66 -20.85
N TRP A 179 -16.91 -12.79 -21.13
CA TRP A 179 -17.56 -14.10 -21.23
C TRP A 179 -18.24 -14.46 -19.92
N LEU A 180 -17.60 -14.22 -18.77
CA LEU A 180 -18.19 -14.48 -17.47
C LEU A 180 -19.50 -13.70 -17.21
N GLU A 181 -19.62 -12.49 -17.75
CA GLU A 181 -20.84 -11.69 -17.59
C GLU A 181 -21.98 -12.11 -18.52
N VAL A 182 -21.66 -12.69 -19.69
CA VAL A 182 -22.62 -13.00 -20.77
C VAL A 182 -22.81 -14.50 -21.05
N ALA A 183 -22.05 -15.38 -20.40
CA ALA A 183 -22.14 -16.83 -20.59
C ALA A 183 -23.53 -17.34 -20.22
N ALA A 184 -24.03 -18.30 -21.01
CA ALA A 184 -25.32 -18.93 -20.73
C ALA A 184 -25.30 -19.73 -19.42
N ASP A 185 -24.19 -20.42 -19.17
CA ASP A 185 -23.89 -21.07 -17.89
C ASP A 185 -22.69 -20.40 -17.24
N ARG A 186 -22.95 -19.39 -16.42
CA ARG A 186 -21.93 -18.69 -15.64
C ARG A 186 -21.16 -19.64 -14.72
N ALA A 187 -21.81 -20.65 -14.14
CA ALA A 187 -21.16 -21.57 -13.22
C ALA A 187 -20.16 -22.46 -13.96
N ALA A 188 -20.49 -22.92 -15.17
CA ALA A 188 -19.53 -23.62 -16.03
C ALA A 188 -18.37 -22.71 -16.45
N ALA A 189 -18.64 -21.46 -16.85
CA ALA A 189 -17.61 -20.50 -17.19
C ALA A 189 -16.65 -20.24 -16.02
N LEU A 190 -17.17 -20.09 -14.78
CA LEU A 190 -16.35 -19.95 -13.58
C LEU A 190 -15.47 -21.17 -13.34
N ARG A 191 -16.03 -22.39 -13.39
CA ARG A 191 -15.24 -23.62 -13.21
C ARG A 191 -14.11 -23.71 -14.23
N GLN A 192 -14.37 -23.33 -15.48
CA GLN A 192 -13.36 -23.31 -16.53
C GLN A 192 -12.26 -22.25 -16.27
N LEU A 193 -12.64 -21.01 -15.98
CA LEU A 193 -11.67 -19.92 -15.78
C LEU A 193 -10.82 -20.13 -14.52
N LEU A 194 -11.43 -20.57 -13.42
CA LEU A 194 -10.74 -20.81 -12.15
C LEU A 194 -9.89 -22.08 -12.19
N GLY A 195 -10.29 -23.08 -12.97
CA GLY A 195 -9.55 -24.32 -13.21
C GLY A 195 -8.44 -24.21 -14.26
N ASP A 196 -8.41 -23.16 -15.08
CA ASP A 196 -7.37 -22.96 -16.10
C ASP A 196 -6.00 -22.75 -15.44
N ALA A 197 -4.95 -23.36 -16.00
CA ALA A 197 -3.58 -23.26 -15.49
C ALA A 197 -3.02 -21.84 -15.51
N ARG A 198 -3.52 -20.98 -16.41
CA ARG A 198 -3.13 -19.57 -16.54
C ARG A 198 -3.64 -18.74 -15.37
N ILE A 199 -2.75 -17.99 -14.75
CA ILE A 199 -3.04 -17.20 -13.55
C ILE A 199 -3.93 -16.01 -13.92
N VAL A 200 -3.70 -15.38 -15.07
CA VAL A 200 -4.44 -14.16 -15.45
C VAL A 200 -5.93 -14.41 -15.67
N LEU A 201 -6.30 -15.61 -16.13
CA LEU A 201 -7.71 -15.98 -16.35
C LEU A 201 -8.45 -16.17 -15.02
N ALA A 202 -7.85 -16.92 -14.10
CA ALA A 202 -8.40 -17.10 -12.76
C ALA A 202 -8.45 -15.77 -12.00
N ALA A 203 -7.40 -14.94 -12.08
CA ALA A 203 -7.37 -13.61 -11.48
C ALA A 203 -8.48 -12.71 -12.04
N SER A 204 -8.66 -12.70 -13.36
CA SER A 204 -9.72 -11.95 -14.05
C SER A 204 -11.13 -12.37 -13.61
N ALA A 205 -11.36 -13.68 -13.44
CA ALA A 205 -12.64 -14.19 -12.95
C ALA A 205 -12.92 -13.79 -11.50
N LEU A 206 -11.92 -13.91 -10.62
CA LEU A 206 -12.04 -13.50 -9.21
C LEU A 206 -12.24 -11.98 -9.07
N ASP A 207 -11.52 -11.18 -9.85
CA ASP A 207 -11.70 -9.72 -9.88
C ASP A 207 -13.10 -9.35 -10.39
N ALA A 208 -13.61 -10.05 -11.41
CA ALA A 208 -14.99 -9.85 -11.88
C ALA A 208 -16.04 -10.18 -10.79
N ILE A 209 -15.88 -11.27 -10.04
CA ILE A 209 -16.72 -11.57 -8.88
C ILE A 209 -16.61 -10.45 -7.84
N ALA A 210 -15.40 -9.97 -7.54
CA ALA A 210 -15.20 -8.90 -6.55
C ALA A 210 -15.94 -7.60 -6.95
N PHE A 211 -16.00 -7.27 -8.24
CA PHE A 211 -16.68 -6.09 -8.75
C PHE A 211 -18.19 -6.25 -8.96
N GLY A 212 -18.71 -7.48 -9.03
CA GLY A 212 -20.11 -7.77 -9.36
C GLY A 212 -20.50 -9.20 -9.00
N PRO A 213 -20.54 -9.55 -7.71
CA PRO A 213 -20.80 -10.91 -7.28
C PRO A 213 -22.27 -11.28 -7.51
N ARG A 214 -22.51 -12.56 -7.82
CA ARG A 214 -23.87 -13.13 -7.96
C ARG A 214 -24.08 -14.27 -6.97
N GLU A 215 -25.31 -14.49 -6.52
CA GLU A 215 -25.65 -15.58 -5.59
C GLU A 215 -25.07 -16.94 -6.02
N GLY A 216 -25.13 -17.26 -7.31
CA GLY A 216 -24.59 -18.50 -7.89
C GLY A 216 -23.06 -18.66 -7.87
N ASP A 217 -22.30 -17.62 -7.52
CA ASP A 217 -20.83 -17.68 -7.50
C ASP A 217 -20.28 -18.46 -6.27
N ARG A 218 -21.13 -18.75 -5.27
CA ARG A 218 -20.76 -19.43 -4.01
C ARG A 218 -19.98 -20.72 -4.21
N THR A 219 -20.51 -21.63 -5.04
CA THR A 219 -19.91 -22.97 -5.23
C THR A 219 -18.50 -22.87 -5.81
N ALA A 220 -18.31 -22.02 -6.81
CA ALA A 220 -17.01 -21.80 -7.42
C ALA A 220 -16.00 -21.17 -6.44
N LEU A 221 -16.45 -20.22 -5.60
CA LEU A 221 -15.62 -19.65 -4.54
C LEU A 221 -15.22 -20.70 -3.51
N ALA A 222 -16.17 -21.54 -3.06
CA ALA A 222 -15.87 -22.62 -2.13
C ALA A 222 -14.87 -23.63 -2.70
N GLU A 223 -15.01 -24.02 -3.98
CA GLU A 223 -14.06 -24.90 -4.67
C GLU A 223 -12.64 -24.30 -4.72
N VAL A 224 -12.50 -23.00 -5.01
CA VAL A 224 -11.19 -22.34 -5.02
C VAL A 224 -10.58 -22.25 -3.62
N LEU A 225 -11.39 -21.93 -2.61
CA LEU A 225 -10.93 -21.77 -1.24
C LEU A 225 -10.62 -23.13 -0.56
N THR A 226 -11.24 -24.22 -1.00
CA THR A 226 -10.90 -25.58 -0.52
C THR A 226 -9.77 -26.22 -1.32
N GLY A 227 -9.60 -25.80 -2.57
CA GLY A 227 -8.62 -26.36 -3.50
C GLY A 227 -7.15 -26.15 -3.11
N LYS A 228 -6.27 -26.75 -3.91
CA LYS A 228 -4.83 -26.61 -3.73
C LYS A 228 -4.40 -25.15 -3.98
N PRO A 229 -3.55 -24.57 -3.13
CA PRO A 229 -3.01 -23.23 -3.36
C PRO A 229 -2.23 -23.19 -4.67
N ARG A 230 -2.41 -22.11 -5.43
CA ARG A 230 -1.73 -21.88 -6.70
C ARG A 230 -0.61 -20.86 -6.56
N ASN A 231 -0.92 -19.65 -6.11
CA ASN A 231 0.03 -18.61 -5.73
C ASN A 231 -0.68 -17.52 -4.90
N ASP A 232 0.09 -16.65 -4.24
CA ASP A 232 -0.43 -15.61 -3.35
C ASP A 232 -1.35 -14.59 -4.03
N VAL A 233 -1.16 -14.33 -5.33
CA VAL A 233 -1.98 -13.38 -6.11
C VAL A 233 -3.42 -13.88 -6.22
N LEU A 234 -3.60 -15.17 -6.50
CA LEU A 234 -4.93 -15.80 -6.54
C LEU A 234 -5.52 -15.97 -5.14
N GLU A 235 -4.71 -16.27 -4.13
CA GLU A 235 -5.18 -16.37 -2.74
C GLU A 235 -5.83 -15.05 -2.26
N ARG A 236 -5.16 -13.92 -2.50
CA ARG A 236 -5.69 -12.59 -2.14
C ARG A 236 -6.95 -12.25 -2.92
N ARG A 237 -6.98 -12.54 -4.23
CA ARG A 237 -8.16 -12.30 -5.07
C ARG A 237 -9.35 -13.18 -4.69
N ALA A 238 -9.11 -14.44 -4.33
CA ALA A 238 -10.16 -15.34 -3.88
C ALA A 238 -10.80 -14.87 -2.58
N LEU A 239 -9.99 -14.40 -1.62
CA LEU A 239 -10.50 -13.81 -0.37
C LEU A 239 -11.28 -12.52 -0.64
N ARG A 240 -10.77 -11.61 -1.49
CA ARG A 240 -11.46 -10.38 -1.88
C ARG A 240 -12.80 -10.67 -2.57
N ALA A 241 -12.82 -11.63 -3.50
CA ALA A 241 -14.03 -12.07 -4.18
C ALA A 241 -15.05 -12.69 -3.20
N ALA A 242 -14.59 -13.48 -2.24
CA ALA A 242 -15.43 -14.06 -1.19
C ALA A 242 -16.03 -12.99 -0.27
N VAL A 243 -15.24 -12.01 0.17
CA VAL A 243 -15.74 -10.88 0.98
C VAL A 243 -16.79 -10.07 0.21
N ALA A 244 -16.50 -9.74 -1.05
CA ALA A 244 -17.45 -9.04 -1.91
C ALA A 244 -18.75 -9.84 -2.10
N TRP A 245 -18.64 -11.16 -2.34
CA TRP A 245 -19.80 -12.04 -2.47
C TRP A 245 -20.64 -12.09 -1.20
N VAL A 246 -20.02 -12.23 -0.04
CA VAL A 246 -20.75 -12.21 1.25
C VAL A 246 -21.49 -10.89 1.43
N ARG A 247 -20.87 -9.75 1.06
CA ARG A 247 -21.46 -8.41 1.28
C ARG A 247 -22.50 -8.02 0.23
N HIS A 248 -22.37 -8.51 -1.00
CA HIS A 248 -23.05 -7.91 -2.16
C HIS A 248 -23.66 -8.93 -3.16
N SER A 249 -23.73 -10.22 -2.83
CA SER A 249 -24.32 -11.25 -3.71
C SER A 249 -25.85 -11.16 -3.87
N GLY A 250 -26.52 -10.35 -3.06
CA GLY A 250 -27.99 -10.23 -2.99
C GLY A 250 -28.62 -10.96 -1.81
N ALA A 251 -27.91 -11.93 -1.21
CA ALA A 251 -28.32 -12.58 0.04
C ALA A 251 -27.99 -11.70 1.26
N PRO A 252 -28.70 -11.86 2.40
CA PRO A 252 -28.33 -11.22 3.65
C PRO A 252 -26.89 -11.59 4.06
N PRO A 253 -26.00 -10.63 4.37
CA PRO A 253 -24.58 -10.90 4.56
C PRO A 253 -24.24 -11.97 5.60
N ALA A 254 -24.93 -11.99 6.75
CA ALA A 254 -24.72 -13.01 7.78
C ALA A 254 -25.06 -14.43 7.29
N GLY A 255 -26.18 -14.57 6.55
CA GLY A 255 -26.56 -15.84 5.96
C GLY A 255 -25.55 -16.31 4.91
N ALA A 256 -25.07 -15.39 4.07
CA ALA A 256 -24.05 -15.64 3.07
C ALA A 256 -22.70 -16.05 3.70
N ALA A 257 -22.26 -15.35 4.74
CA ALA A 257 -21.03 -15.67 5.48
C ALA A 257 -21.09 -17.09 6.05
N LYS A 258 -22.15 -17.40 6.79
CA LYS A 258 -22.38 -18.72 7.38
C LYS A 258 -22.39 -19.82 6.34
N ALA A 259 -23.08 -19.60 5.23
CA ALA A 259 -23.14 -20.50 4.08
C ALA A 259 -21.75 -20.81 3.52
N LEU A 260 -20.99 -19.78 3.12
CA LEU A 260 -19.68 -19.98 2.51
C LEU A 260 -18.68 -20.59 3.50
N LEU A 261 -18.68 -20.17 4.76
CA LEU A 261 -17.81 -20.73 5.79
C LEU A 261 -18.14 -22.21 6.08
N ALA A 262 -19.39 -22.63 5.99
CA ALA A 262 -19.78 -24.03 6.14
C ALA A 262 -19.22 -24.92 5.03
N ASP A 263 -18.98 -24.38 3.83
CA ASP A 263 -18.42 -25.12 2.69
C ASP A 263 -16.90 -25.32 2.82
N LEU A 264 -16.22 -24.59 3.72
CA LEU A 264 -14.77 -24.68 3.93
C LEU A 264 -14.43 -25.78 4.94
N GLY A 265 -13.61 -26.74 4.51
CA GLY A 265 -13.15 -27.87 5.29
C GLY A 265 -12.14 -27.52 6.40
N ALA A 266 -11.67 -28.56 7.09
CA ALA A 266 -10.73 -28.46 8.22
C ALA A 266 -9.27 -28.74 7.82
N GLU A 267 -9.02 -29.17 6.58
CA GLU A 267 -7.70 -29.35 6.03
C GLU A 267 -6.92 -28.03 5.99
N THR A 268 -5.60 -28.11 6.20
CA THR A 268 -4.73 -26.93 6.42
C THR A 268 -4.98 -25.77 5.44
N PRO A 269 -5.02 -25.96 4.10
CA PRO A 269 -5.24 -24.84 3.17
C PRO A 269 -6.62 -24.19 3.32
N ALA A 270 -7.68 -25.00 3.45
CA ALA A 270 -9.04 -24.49 3.61
C ALA A 270 -9.24 -23.85 4.98
N ALA A 271 -8.72 -24.47 6.05
CA ALA A 271 -8.76 -23.91 7.40
C ALA A 271 -8.05 -22.55 7.47
N LEU A 272 -6.87 -22.41 6.83
CA LEU A 272 -6.16 -21.14 6.76
C LEU A 272 -6.99 -20.06 6.06
N ARG A 273 -7.58 -20.37 4.90
CA ARG A 273 -8.40 -19.41 4.16
C ARG A 273 -9.71 -19.09 4.86
N LYS A 274 -10.29 -20.07 5.57
CA LYS A 274 -11.47 -19.88 6.42
C LYS A 274 -11.18 -18.84 7.49
N VAL A 275 -10.04 -18.95 8.17
CA VAL A 275 -9.61 -17.98 9.20
C VAL A 275 -9.33 -16.60 8.58
N ARG A 276 -8.65 -16.53 7.43
CA ARG A 276 -8.41 -15.27 6.73
C ARG A 276 -9.68 -14.61 6.20
N LEU A 277 -10.66 -15.40 5.77
CA LEU A 277 -11.98 -14.91 5.39
C LEU A 277 -12.71 -14.34 6.61
N VAL A 278 -12.68 -15.03 7.75
CA VAL A 278 -13.23 -14.50 9.02
C VAL A 278 -12.55 -13.18 9.39
N GLU A 279 -11.22 -13.09 9.33
CA GLU A 279 -10.47 -11.83 9.57
C GLU A 279 -11.00 -10.70 8.67
N ALA A 280 -11.08 -10.94 7.36
CA ALA A 280 -11.51 -9.93 6.40
C ALA A 280 -12.99 -9.54 6.55
N LEU A 281 -13.85 -10.45 7.01
CA LEU A 281 -15.27 -10.17 7.27
C LEU A 281 -15.47 -9.32 8.54
N LEU A 282 -14.62 -9.48 9.54
CA LEU A 282 -14.62 -8.69 10.78
C LEU A 282 -14.07 -7.27 10.58
N GLU A 283 -13.11 -7.07 9.67
CA GLU A 283 -12.37 -5.80 9.54
C GLU A 283 -13.03 -4.73 8.63
N GLY A 284 -14.03 -5.07 7.82
CA GLY A 284 -14.54 -4.14 6.80
C GLY A 284 -15.75 -3.30 7.21
N GLU A 285 -15.93 -2.15 6.57
CA GLU A 285 -17.03 -1.20 6.82
C GLU A 285 -18.42 -1.80 6.51
N GLY A 286 -19.43 -1.56 7.36
CA GLY A 286 -20.82 -2.02 7.18
C GLY A 286 -21.46 -2.60 8.45
N ALA A 287 -22.70 -3.10 8.35
CA ALA A 287 -23.31 -3.90 9.43
C ALA A 287 -22.43 -5.13 9.74
N GLU A 288 -22.42 -5.59 11.00
CA GLU A 288 -21.67 -6.77 11.44
C GLU A 288 -22.03 -7.97 10.55
N VAL A 289 -21.08 -8.39 9.71
CA VAL A 289 -21.30 -9.41 8.67
C VAL A 289 -21.27 -10.82 9.27
N ILE A 290 -20.34 -11.06 10.19
CA ILE A 290 -20.29 -12.28 10.99
C ILE A 290 -20.37 -11.89 12.47
N PRO A 291 -21.41 -12.34 13.19
CA PRO A 291 -21.51 -12.14 14.62
C PRO A 291 -20.35 -12.74 15.40
N ALA A 292 -19.95 -12.09 16.50
CA ALA A 292 -18.86 -12.58 17.36
C ALA A 292 -19.05 -14.02 17.86
N ASP A 293 -20.29 -14.46 18.14
CA ASP A 293 -20.61 -15.82 18.60
C ASP A 293 -20.48 -16.89 17.50
N GLU A 294 -20.55 -16.51 16.22
CA GLU A 294 -20.21 -17.40 15.10
C GLU A 294 -18.70 -17.37 14.77
N ALA A 295 -18.04 -16.22 14.92
CA ALA A 295 -16.60 -16.07 14.64
C ALA A 295 -15.71 -16.71 15.72
N GLU A 296 -16.06 -16.57 17.00
CA GLU A 296 -15.27 -17.06 18.13
C GLU A 296 -14.94 -18.56 18.03
N PRO A 297 -15.90 -19.49 17.84
CA PRO A 297 -15.59 -20.91 17.78
C PRO A 297 -14.63 -21.28 16.63
N LEU A 298 -14.72 -20.57 15.49
CA LEU A 298 -13.85 -20.78 14.34
C LEU A 298 -12.40 -20.38 14.64
N LEU A 299 -12.20 -19.25 15.31
CA LEU A 299 -10.87 -18.76 15.69
C LEU A 299 -10.26 -19.57 16.84
N THR A 300 -11.08 -20.00 17.81
CA THR A 300 -10.64 -20.93 18.86
C THR A 300 -10.17 -22.26 18.27
N ALA A 301 -10.93 -22.83 17.31
CA ALA A 301 -10.53 -24.05 16.61
C ALA A 301 -9.22 -23.86 15.83
N ALA A 302 -9.03 -22.68 15.21
CA ALA A 302 -7.80 -22.35 14.50
C ALA A 302 -6.56 -22.30 15.42
N LEU A 303 -6.70 -21.77 16.64
CA LEU A 303 -5.61 -21.79 17.64
C LEU A 303 -5.20 -23.21 18.07
N ALA A 304 -6.12 -24.18 17.97
CA ALA A 304 -5.86 -25.58 18.32
C ALA A 304 -5.38 -26.43 17.12
N HIS A 305 -5.34 -25.85 15.92
CA HIS A 305 -5.01 -26.58 14.68
C HIS A 305 -3.55 -27.06 14.67
N GLU A 306 -3.26 -28.19 14.00
CA GLU A 306 -1.91 -28.80 13.95
C GLU A 306 -0.88 -27.95 13.17
N ALA A 307 -1.32 -27.29 12.10
CA ALA A 307 -0.48 -26.44 11.26
C ALA A 307 -0.21 -25.07 11.89
N THR A 308 1.07 -24.70 11.99
CA THR A 308 1.54 -23.39 12.47
C THR A 308 0.90 -22.22 11.72
N SER A 309 0.72 -22.32 10.40
CA SER A 309 0.13 -21.24 9.59
C SER A 309 -1.31 -20.94 9.98
N VAL A 310 -2.11 -21.97 10.28
CA VAL A 310 -3.51 -21.80 10.73
C VAL A 310 -3.55 -21.17 12.13
N ARG A 311 -2.70 -21.64 13.05
CA ARG A 311 -2.59 -21.04 14.38
C ARG A 311 -2.14 -19.58 14.34
N ALA A 312 -1.17 -19.24 13.48
CA ALA A 312 -0.70 -17.86 13.31
C ALA A 312 -1.78 -16.96 12.70
N ALA A 313 -2.55 -17.46 11.72
CA ALA A 313 -3.65 -16.72 11.11
C ALA A 313 -4.80 -16.41 12.10
N ALA A 314 -4.90 -17.14 13.22
CA ALA A 314 -5.82 -16.81 14.30
C ALA A 314 -5.50 -15.47 15.01
N ARG A 315 -4.49 -14.72 14.55
CA ARG A 315 -4.33 -13.28 14.82
C ARG A 315 -5.64 -12.48 14.61
N ALA A 316 -6.54 -12.98 13.76
CA ALA A 316 -7.89 -12.47 13.55
C ALA A 316 -8.71 -12.30 14.84
N LEU A 317 -8.34 -12.99 15.93
CA LEU A 317 -8.94 -12.81 17.26
C LEU A 317 -8.95 -11.36 17.72
N ARG A 318 -7.99 -10.54 17.28
CA ARG A 318 -7.92 -9.13 17.65
C ARG A 318 -9.12 -8.30 17.15
N SER A 319 -9.86 -8.82 16.19
CA SER A 319 -11.04 -8.18 15.61
C SER A 319 -12.33 -8.59 16.34
N LEU A 320 -12.26 -9.47 17.36
CA LEU A 320 -13.36 -9.77 18.27
C LEU A 320 -13.42 -8.79 19.45
N ALA A 321 -14.41 -9.00 20.34
CA ALA A 321 -14.51 -8.27 21.60
C ALA A 321 -13.17 -8.33 22.39
N PRO A 322 -12.57 -7.18 22.78
CA PRO A 322 -11.23 -7.13 23.36
C PRO A 322 -11.00 -8.05 24.56
N GLY A 323 -11.98 -8.16 25.47
CA GLY A 323 -11.87 -9.02 26.65
C GLY A 323 -11.74 -10.51 26.31
N LEU A 324 -12.50 -10.97 25.31
CA LEU A 324 -12.43 -12.36 24.83
C LEU A 324 -11.10 -12.62 24.14
N ALA A 325 -10.69 -11.72 23.23
CA ALA A 325 -9.43 -11.83 22.51
C ALA A 325 -8.22 -11.89 23.46
N LEU A 326 -8.24 -11.05 24.51
CA LEU A 326 -7.23 -11.06 25.57
C LEU A 326 -7.22 -12.38 26.33
N ALA A 327 -8.38 -12.87 26.77
CA ALA A 327 -8.48 -14.12 27.52
C ALA A 327 -7.89 -15.29 26.71
N GLN A 328 -8.32 -15.47 25.46
CA GLN A 328 -7.85 -16.55 24.61
C GLN A 328 -6.36 -16.43 24.26
N ALA A 329 -5.88 -15.21 23.96
CA ALA A 329 -4.48 -15.00 23.63
C ALA A 329 -3.54 -15.31 24.81
N ARG A 330 -3.91 -14.88 26.02
CA ARG A 330 -3.15 -15.12 27.26
C ARG A 330 -3.18 -16.60 27.67
N GLU A 331 -4.32 -17.26 27.52
CA GLU A 331 -4.45 -18.70 27.76
C GLU A 331 -3.54 -19.48 26.81
N ARG A 332 -3.64 -19.22 25.50
CA ARG A 332 -2.86 -19.93 24.49
C ARG A 332 -1.35 -19.68 24.62
N TRP A 333 -0.94 -18.47 24.99
CA TRP A 333 0.46 -18.09 25.16
C TRP A 333 1.24 -19.09 26.02
N SER A 334 0.65 -19.57 27.12
CA SER A 334 1.32 -20.44 28.09
C SER A 334 1.70 -21.81 27.53
N ALA A 335 0.98 -22.29 26.51
CA ALA A 335 1.18 -23.60 25.90
C ALA A 335 1.86 -23.53 24.52
N GLU A 336 1.94 -22.35 23.90
CA GLU A 336 2.43 -22.19 22.53
C GLU A 336 3.96 -22.16 22.45
N ARG A 337 4.51 -23.08 21.65
CA ARG A 337 5.97 -23.27 21.50
C ARG A 337 6.51 -22.61 20.24
N GLU A 338 5.67 -22.35 19.25
CA GLU A 338 6.06 -21.79 17.98
C GLU A 338 6.19 -20.25 18.04
N PRO A 339 7.40 -19.69 17.80
CA PRO A 339 7.62 -18.24 17.87
C PRO A 339 6.71 -17.43 16.95
N ARG A 340 6.45 -17.92 15.73
CA ARG A 340 5.55 -17.24 14.78
C ARG A 340 4.15 -17.06 15.35
N VAL A 341 3.63 -18.05 16.07
CA VAL A 341 2.30 -17.96 16.71
C VAL A 341 2.37 -17.06 17.94
N ARG A 342 3.38 -17.20 18.80
CA ARG A 342 3.58 -16.32 19.97
C ARG A 342 3.65 -14.85 19.56
N PHE A 343 4.35 -14.53 18.47
CA PHE A 343 4.41 -13.17 17.92
C PHE A 343 2.99 -12.61 17.66
N GLN A 344 2.11 -13.42 17.07
CA GLN A 344 0.74 -12.99 16.78
C GLN A 344 -0.13 -12.90 18.04
N LEU A 345 0.02 -13.82 19.00
CA LEU A 345 -0.66 -13.73 20.30
C LEU A 345 -0.27 -12.44 21.04
N LEU A 346 1.02 -12.08 21.02
CA LEU A 346 1.52 -10.82 21.54
C LEU A 346 0.89 -9.62 20.82
N GLU A 347 0.87 -9.60 19.48
CA GLU A 347 0.21 -8.53 18.75
C GLU A 347 -1.30 -8.44 19.08
N THR A 348 -1.97 -9.56 19.33
CA THR A 348 -3.37 -9.57 19.79
C THR A 348 -3.52 -8.94 21.18
N VAL A 349 -2.67 -9.33 22.16
CA VAL A 349 -2.71 -8.73 23.50
C VAL A 349 -2.47 -7.23 23.45
N VAL A 350 -1.52 -6.78 22.63
CA VAL A 350 -1.22 -5.35 22.49
C VAL A 350 -2.30 -4.58 21.73
N ALA A 351 -2.94 -5.21 20.73
CA ALA A 351 -4.01 -4.59 19.96
C ALA A 351 -5.30 -4.40 20.77
N CYS A 352 -5.63 -5.38 21.62
CA CYS A 352 -6.88 -5.40 22.39
C CYS A 352 -6.72 -4.91 23.83
N GLY A 353 -5.50 -4.92 24.36
CA GLY A 353 -5.18 -4.47 25.71
C GLY A 353 -5.02 -2.95 25.79
N ASP A 354 -5.32 -2.42 26.96
CA ASP A 354 -5.02 -1.03 27.30
C ASP A 354 -3.64 -0.96 27.94
N LEU A 355 -2.64 -0.51 27.18
CA LEU A 355 -1.25 -0.46 27.65
C LEU A 355 -1.02 0.52 28.82
N ALA A 356 -2.00 1.37 29.16
CA ALA A 356 -1.93 2.26 30.32
C ALA A 356 -2.31 1.54 31.63
N LYS A 357 -2.86 0.32 31.56
CA LYS A 357 -3.26 -0.45 32.73
C LYS A 357 -2.13 -1.33 33.24
N GLN A 358 -2.00 -1.34 34.57
CA GLN A 358 -1.01 -2.13 35.30
C GLN A 358 -1.09 -3.63 35.02
N GLU A 359 -2.29 -4.17 34.78
CA GLU A 359 -2.48 -5.60 34.47
C GLU A 359 -1.80 -5.99 33.14
N GLU A 360 -2.01 -5.18 32.10
CA GLU A 360 -1.39 -5.38 30.79
C GLU A 360 0.14 -5.26 30.86
N VAL A 361 0.64 -4.27 31.61
CA VAL A 361 2.09 -4.12 31.84
C VAL A 361 2.66 -5.32 32.58
N ALA A 362 2.00 -5.77 33.65
CA ALA A 362 2.42 -6.94 34.42
C ALA A 362 2.45 -8.21 33.55
N TRP A 363 1.47 -8.38 32.66
CA TRP A 363 1.45 -9.50 31.71
C TRP A 363 2.63 -9.45 30.74
N LEU A 364 2.90 -8.28 30.13
CA LEU A 364 4.03 -8.10 29.21
C LEU A 364 5.38 -8.37 29.90
N VAL A 365 5.55 -7.90 31.13
CA VAL A 365 6.74 -8.16 31.96
C VAL A 365 6.89 -9.66 32.23
N ALA A 366 5.80 -10.35 32.62
CA ALA A 366 5.83 -11.78 32.88
C ALA A 366 6.09 -12.62 31.63
N ALA A 367 5.53 -12.21 30.48
CA ALA A 367 5.78 -12.84 29.19
C ALA A 367 7.25 -12.69 28.77
N LEU A 368 7.80 -11.48 28.88
CA LEU A 368 9.21 -11.20 28.57
C LEU A 368 10.19 -12.00 29.42
N ALA A 369 9.90 -12.18 30.71
CA ALA A 369 10.76 -12.93 31.62
C ALA A 369 10.94 -14.41 31.23
N LYS A 370 10.01 -14.98 30.46
CA LYS A 370 10.01 -16.39 30.04
C LYS A 370 10.33 -16.59 28.56
N GLU A 371 10.48 -15.51 27.77
CA GLU A 371 10.64 -15.61 26.33
C GLU A 371 12.07 -15.95 25.92
N SER A 372 12.22 -17.06 25.20
CA SER A 372 13.51 -17.55 24.71
C SER A 372 13.82 -17.08 23.30
N ASP A 373 12.80 -16.93 22.45
CA ASP A 373 12.96 -16.54 21.05
C ASP A 373 13.39 -15.07 20.94
N ALA A 374 14.40 -14.81 20.11
CA ALA A 374 15.00 -13.48 20.00
C ALA A 374 14.04 -12.45 19.40
N GLU A 375 13.26 -12.82 18.39
CA GLU A 375 12.37 -11.88 17.71
C GLU A 375 11.12 -11.57 18.55
N VAL A 376 10.55 -12.57 19.23
CA VAL A 376 9.44 -12.34 20.17
C VAL A 376 9.90 -11.52 21.37
N ARG A 377 11.10 -11.79 21.90
CA ARG A 377 11.72 -10.99 22.98
C ARG A 377 11.97 -9.54 22.55
N GLU A 378 12.53 -9.33 21.36
CA GLU A 378 12.71 -8.00 20.77
C GLU A 378 11.36 -7.27 20.69
N ARG A 379 10.31 -7.96 20.21
CA ARG A 379 8.98 -7.38 20.07
C ARG A 379 8.31 -7.02 21.40
N LEU A 380 8.45 -7.88 22.41
CA LEU A 380 8.00 -7.61 23.78
C LEU A 380 8.68 -6.36 24.36
N ALA A 381 10.00 -6.25 24.20
CA ALA A 381 10.75 -5.09 24.65
C ALA A 381 10.29 -3.79 23.95
N VAL A 382 10.01 -3.84 22.64
CA VAL A 382 9.44 -2.71 21.90
C VAL A 382 8.09 -2.29 22.44
N HIS A 383 7.19 -3.24 22.74
CA HIS A 383 5.85 -2.94 23.25
C HIS A 383 5.83 -2.45 24.69
N LEU A 384 6.71 -2.96 25.56
CA LEU A 384 6.91 -2.38 26.90
C LEU A 384 7.30 -0.90 26.82
N GLY A 385 8.07 -0.51 25.80
CA GLY A 385 8.37 0.88 25.49
C GLY A 385 7.17 1.77 25.18
N ARG A 386 5.99 1.19 24.91
CA ARG A 386 4.74 1.92 24.58
C ARG A 386 3.77 1.98 25.76
N THR A 387 4.14 1.41 26.90
CA THR A 387 3.30 1.38 28.11
C THR A 387 3.36 2.67 28.90
N ASP A 388 4.45 3.45 28.75
CA ASP A 388 4.74 4.63 29.57
C ASP A 388 4.73 4.33 31.09
N ASP A 389 5.08 3.09 31.46
CA ASP A 389 4.97 2.59 32.83
C ASP A 389 6.34 2.16 33.40
N ALA A 390 6.72 2.77 34.52
CA ALA A 390 7.97 2.48 35.23
C ALA A 390 8.09 1.01 35.68
N ALA A 391 6.99 0.27 35.83
CA ALA A 391 7.00 -1.16 36.12
C ALA A 391 7.68 -2.00 35.02
N ALA A 392 7.79 -1.47 33.79
CA ALA A 392 8.52 -2.12 32.70
C ALA A 392 10.06 -2.06 32.86
N ILE A 393 10.57 -1.09 33.63
CA ILE A 393 12.01 -0.78 33.71
C ILE A 393 12.86 -1.99 34.14
N PRO A 394 12.52 -2.75 35.21
CA PRO A 394 13.32 -3.90 35.63
C PRO A 394 13.39 -4.98 34.54
N ALA A 395 12.29 -5.24 33.85
CA ALA A 395 12.23 -6.25 32.78
C ALA A 395 13.08 -5.81 31.57
N LEU A 396 12.99 -4.54 31.17
CA LEU A 396 13.81 -3.97 30.11
C LEU A 396 15.30 -4.00 30.46
N ARG A 397 15.69 -3.66 31.70
CA ARG A 397 17.08 -3.79 32.20
C ARG A 397 17.58 -5.24 32.08
N GLY A 398 16.74 -6.22 32.37
CA GLY A 398 17.05 -7.64 32.16
C GLY A 398 17.39 -7.97 30.70
N VAL A 399 16.64 -7.42 29.74
CA VAL A 399 16.94 -7.57 28.30
C VAL A 399 18.25 -6.87 27.93
N VAL A 400 18.47 -5.66 28.46
CA VAL A 400 19.72 -4.91 28.24
C VAL A 400 20.93 -5.70 28.74
N ALA A 401 20.83 -6.42 29.84
CA ALA A 401 21.92 -7.25 30.38
C ALA A 401 22.16 -8.55 29.58
N GLY A 402 21.25 -8.94 28.68
CA GLY A 402 21.35 -10.14 27.87
C GLY A 402 22.45 -10.08 26.79
N ALA A 403 22.78 -11.25 26.24
CA ALA A 403 23.81 -11.41 25.21
C ALA A 403 23.36 -10.95 23.81
N ASP A 404 22.05 -10.91 23.57
CA ASP A 404 21.45 -10.54 22.28
C ASP A 404 21.42 -9.01 22.12
N TRP A 405 22.33 -8.49 21.30
CA TRP A 405 22.47 -7.04 21.10
C TRP A 405 21.23 -6.43 20.45
N ALA A 406 20.52 -7.16 19.59
CA ALA A 406 19.37 -6.65 18.84
C ALA A 406 18.22 -6.33 19.79
N ALA A 407 17.88 -7.29 20.66
CA ALA A 407 16.93 -7.09 21.74
C ALA A 407 17.40 -6.00 22.72
N ALA A 408 18.70 -5.97 23.06
CA ALA A 408 19.25 -4.97 23.99
C ALA A 408 19.08 -3.53 23.47
N VAL A 409 19.38 -3.24 22.20
CA VAL A 409 19.23 -1.87 21.66
C VAL A 409 17.76 -1.45 21.57
N CYS A 410 16.86 -2.37 21.22
CA CYS A 410 15.42 -2.13 21.26
C CYS A 410 14.94 -1.81 22.69
N ALA A 411 15.45 -2.53 23.69
CA ALA A 411 15.14 -2.30 25.10
C ALA A 411 15.70 -0.96 25.62
N ILE A 412 16.90 -0.55 25.20
CA ILE A 412 17.47 0.77 25.52
C ILE A 412 16.58 1.89 24.98
N VAL A 413 16.16 1.80 23.71
CA VAL A 413 15.23 2.79 23.12
C VAL A 413 13.88 2.78 23.86
N SER A 414 13.37 1.61 24.23
CA SER A 414 12.12 1.47 25.00
C SER A 414 12.21 2.06 26.40
N LEU A 415 13.36 1.96 27.09
CA LEU A 415 13.59 2.64 28.38
C LEU A 415 13.47 4.15 28.24
N GLY A 416 13.98 4.73 27.15
CA GLY A 416 13.81 6.15 26.86
C GLY A 416 12.35 6.56 26.65
N LYS A 417 11.54 5.68 26.06
CA LYS A 417 10.10 5.92 25.84
C LYS A 417 9.26 5.75 27.12
N VAL A 418 9.63 4.82 28.00
CA VAL A 418 8.99 4.65 29.32
C VAL A 418 9.36 5.80 30.27
N GLY A 419 10.60 6.28 30.18
CA GLY A 419 11.08 7.38 31.00
C GLY A 419 11.23 7.05 32.50
N GLY A 420 11.23 8.09 33.33
CA GLY A 420 11.49 8.00 34.77
C GLY A 420 12.97 7.92 35.16
N ASP A 421 13.25 8.06 36.45
CA ASP A 421 14.63 8.17 36.97
C ASP A 421 15.41 6.84 36.85
N GLY A 422 14.74 5.70 37.02
CA GLY A 422 15.35 4.39 36.80
C GLY A 422 15.76 4.16 35.34
N ALA A 423 14.96 4.62 34.38
CA ALA A 423 15.37 4.57 32.98
C ALA A 423 16.57 5.49 32.75
N LEU A 424 16.52 6.74 33.23
CA LEU A 424 17.62 7.71 33.09
C LEU A 424 18.95 7.16 33.63
N GLU A 425 18.96 6.52 34.80
CA GLU A 425 20.15 5.89 35.37
C GLU A 425 20.73 4.82 34.44
N GLU A 426 19.89 3.93 33.92
CA GLU A 426 20.32 2.87 32.99
C GLU A 426 20.84 3.46 31.69
N LEU A 427 20.14 4.44 31.11
CA LEU A 427 20.55 5.10 29.87
C LEU A 427 21.91 5.79 30.01
N ARG A 428 22.21 6.40 31.17
CA ARG A 428 23.54 6.98 31.45
C ARG A 428 24.63 5.91 31.48
N ALA A 429 24.35 4.74 32.06
CA ALA A 429 25.28 3.62 32.04
C ALA A 429 25.55 3.14 30.60
N GLN A 430 24.49 3.03 29.78
CA GLN A 430 24.63 2.61 28.38
C GLN A 430 25.31 3.65 27.49
N ALA A 431 25.20 4.94 27.81
CA ALA A 431 25.86 6.03 27.07
C ALA A 431 27.40 5.97 27.12
N VAL A 432 27.98 5.29 28.10
CA VAL A 432 29.44 5.11 28.24
C VAL A 432 29.89 3.66 28.00
N HIS A 433 29.00 2.82 27.48
CA HIS A 433 29.29 1.40 27.25
C HIS A 433 30.36 1.18 26.18
N ALA A 434 31.14 0.09 26.28
CA ALA A 434 32.22 -0.22 25.33
C ALA A 434 31.70 -0.44 23.89
N ASP A 435 30.56 -1.10 23.76
CA ASP A 435 29.85 -1.33 22.50
C ASP A 435 29.15 -0.05 22.01
N TRP A 436 29.48 0.36 20.78
CA TRP A 436 28.94 1.56 20.13
C TRP A 436 27.42 1.45 19.89
N LYS A 437 26.90 0.24 19.66
CA LYS A 437 25.46 0.01 19.42
C LYS A 437 24.61 0.47 20.60
N ARG A 438 25.10 0.22 21.82
CA ARG A 438 24.45 0.59 23.08
C ARG A 438 24.55 2.10 23.33
N ARG A 439 25.71 2.71 23.08
CA ARG A 439 25.88 4.17 23.17
C ARG A 439 24.97 4.91 22.19
N GLY A 440 24.91 4.45 20.94
CA GLY A 440 24.02 5.00 19.93
C GLY A 440 22.55 4.84 20.32
N ALA A 441 22.14 3.65 20.79
CA ALA A 441 20.78 3.42 21.25
C ALA A 441 20.42 4.32 22.46
N ALA A 442 21.37 4.58 23.37
CA ALA A 442 21.19 5.51 24.48
C ALA A 442 20.98 6.95 23.99
N ALA A 443 21.74 7.39 22.96
CA ALA A 443 21.52 8.68 22.33
C ALA A 443 20.08 8.81 21.77
N VAL A 444 19.59 7.77 21.10
CA VAL A 444 18.19 7.71 20.63
C VAL A 444 17.21 7.74 21.81
N ALA A 445 17.48 6.99 22.87
CA ALA A 445 16.63 6.92 24.05
C ALA A 445 16.51 8.27 24.78
N PHE A 446 17.60 9.05 24.88
CA PHE A 446 17.55 10.40 25.47
C PHE A 446 16.66 11.36 24.69
N GLN A 447 16.55 11.21 23.36
CA GLN A 447 15.57 11.93 22.54
C GLN A 447 14.13 11.63 22.99
N HIS A 448 13.83 10.38 23.33
CA HIS A 448 12.50 9.97 23.78
C HIS A 448 12.19 10.40 25.21
N LEU A 449 13.21 10.50 26.06
CA LEU A 449 13.05 10.88 27.46
C LEU A 449 12.50 12.30 27.66
N GLN A 450 12.74 13.21 26.69
CA GLN A 450 12.23 14.59 26.72
C GLN A 450 12.55 15.33 28.04
N ARG A 451 13.79 15.19 28.52
CA ARG A 451 14.27 15.74 29.81
C ARG A 451 15.61 16.48 29.67
N ALA A 452 15.81 17.45 30.54
CA ALA A 452 17.05 18.23 30.63
C ALA A 452 18.28 17.34 30.88
N GLU A 453 18.13 16.34 31.74
CA GLU A 453 19.18 15.39 32.06
C GLU A 453 19.56 14.49 30.88
N GLY A 454 18.64 14.29 29.94
CA GLY A 454 18.92 13.61 28.67
C GLY A 454 19.77 14.48 27.75
N VAL A 455 19.50 15.78 27.68
CA VAL A 455 20.34 16.74 26.94
C VAL A 455 21.74 16.80 27.54
N ASP A 456 21.86 16.87 28.87
CA ASP A 456 23.15 16.83 29.58
C ASP A 456 23.96 15.57 29.20
N ALA A 457 23.29 14.42 29.07
CA ALA A 457 23.92 13.15 28.70
C ALA A 457 24.24 13.02 27.20
N LEU A 458 23.55 13.75 26.33
CA LEU A 458 23.80 13.77 24.89
C LEU A 458 25.05 14.58 24.51
N LEU A 459 25.36 15.65 25.26
CA LEU A 459 26.46 16.56 24.92
C LEU A 459 27.83 15.86 24.80
N PRO A 460 28.24 14.96 25.71
CA PRO A 460 29.50 14.21 25.55
C PRO A 460 29.51 13.28 24.33
N LEU A 461 28.35 12.77 23.91
CA LEU A 461 28.25 11.84 22.77
C LEU A 461 28.50 12.53 21.42
N LEU A 462 28.44 13.86 21.36
CA LEU A 462 28.88 14.62 20.18
C LEU A 462 30.38 14.46 19.89
N GLU A 463 31.16 14.03 20.89
CA GLU A 463 32.60 13.80 20.79
C GLU A 463 32.95 12.30 20.71
N ASP A 464 31.96 11.41 20.53
CA ASP A 464 32.21 9.97 20.45
C ASP A 464 33.15 9.61 19.28
N LYS A 465 33.93 8.54 19.45
CA LYS A 465 34.80 8.03 18.38
C LYS A 465 33.98 7.47 17.21
N ASP A 466 32.80 6.91 17.48
CA ASP A 466 31.93 6.30 16.50
C ASP A 466 31.06 7.35 15.78
N ALA A 467 31.02 7.29 14.45
CA ALA A 467 30.30 8.26 13.63
C ALA A 467 28.77 8.16 13.82
N THR A 468 28.26 6.95 14.02
CA THR A 468 26.82 6.68 14.22
C THR A 468 26.36 7.24 15.55
N VAL A 469 27.17 7.06 16.61
CA VAL A 469 26.86 7.62 17.95
C VAL A 469 26.84 9.15 17.92
N LYS A 470 27.87 9.78 17.34
CA LYS A 470 27.92 11.25 17.18
C LYS A 470 26.71 11.79 16.44
N ARG A 471 26.36 11.16 15.32
CA ARG A 471 25.25 11.61 14.47
C ARG A 471 23.90 11.41 15.17
N ALA A 472 23.68 10.27 15.83
CA ALA A 472 22.48 10.03 16.62
C ALA A 472 22.32 11.07 17.74
N ALA A 473 23.42 11.43 18.43
CA ALA A 473 23.40 12.44 19.49
C ALA A 473 23.06 13.84 18.94
N TYR A 474 23.69 14.24 17.83
CA TYR A 474 23.38 15.50 17.15
C TYR A 474 21.91 15.58 16.72
N GLU A 475 21.38 14.52 16.11
CA GLU A 475 19.99 14.49 15.63
C GLU A 475 18.99 14.46 16.79
N ALA A 476 19.32 13.78 17.90
CA ALA A 476 18.53 13.84 19.13
C ALA A 476 18.45 15.28 19.68
N LEU A 477 19.58 16.00 19.72
CA LEU A 477 19.61 17.41 20.13
C LEU A 477 18.83 18.31 19.17
N ARG A 478 18.95 18.09 17.85
CA ARG A 478 18.19 18.80 16.82
C ARG A 478 16.69 18.68 17.04
N VAL A 479 16.21 17.47 17.32
CA VAL A 479 14.80 17.18 17.60
C VAL A 479 14.37 17.77 18.94
N LEU A 480 15.14 17.59 20.02
CA LEU A 480 14.79 18.09 21.36
C LEU A 480 14.77 19.62 21.43
N SER A 481 15.59 20.30 20.62
CA SER A 481 15.72 21.77 20.62
C SER A 481 14.85 22.48 19.57
N TRP A 482 14.31 21.74 18.60
CA TRP A 482 13.68 22.26 17.38
C TRP A 482 14.56 23.20 16.55
N ARG A 483 15.89 23.04 16.65
CA ARG A 483 16.84 23.87 15.90
C ARG A 483 17.43 23.10 14.74
N ASN A 484 17.39 23.66 13.54
CA ASN A 484 18.05 23.11 12.35
C ASN A 484 19.27 23.93 11.93
N ASP A 485 19.61 24.98 12.68
CA ASP A 485 20.61 25.99 12.33
C ASP A 485 21.94 25.86 13.10
N LEU A 486 22.00 25.02 14.14
CA LEU A 486 23.27 24.67 14.80
C LEU A 486 23.96 23.54 14.06
N ALA A 487 25.24 23.72 13.75
CA ALA A 487 26.09 22.64 13.26
C ALA A 487 26.30 21.56 14.35
N ALA A 488 26.79 20.39 13.93
CA ALA A 488 27.19 19.30 14.82
C ALA A 488 28.51 19.60 15.56
N ASP A 489 28.54 20.71 16.29
CA ASP A 489 29.70 21.19 17.06
C ASP A 489 29.39 21.14 18.57
N PRO A 490 30.15 20.36 19.36
CA PRO A 490 29.95 20.25 20.81
C PRO A 490 29.96 21.59 21.54
N ALA A 491 30.81 22.54 21.16
CA ALA A 491 30.91 23.84 21.83
C ALA A 491 29.64 24.69 21.59
N LEU A 492 29.11 24.67 20.37
CA LEU A 492 27.87 25.37 20.04
C LEU A 492 26.67 24.82 20.83
N TRP A 493 26.56 23.49 20.92
CA TRP A 493 25.48 22.85 21.66
C TRP A 493 25.61 23.05 23.18
N ARG A 494 26.82 22.99 23.74
CA ARG A 494 27.07 23.32 25.15
C ARG A 494 26.66 24.76 25.48
N GLY A 495 27.15 25.73 24.69
CA GLY A 495 26.83 27.13 24.91
C GLY A 495 25.35 27.45 24.75
N TRP A 496 24.68 26.82 23.76
CA TRP A 496 23.22 26.92 23.64
C TRP A 496 22.52 26.32 24.86
N TRP A 497 22.92 25.14 25.29
CA TRP A 497 22.25 24.47 26.40
C TRP A 497 22.44 25.21 27.72
N GLU A 498 23.64 25.72 28.02
CA GLU A 498 23.89 26.55 29.21
C GLU A 498 22.92 27.74 29.31
N GLN A 499 22.61 28.38 28.18
CA GLN A 499 21.69 29.53 28.12
C GLN A 499 20.21 29.16 28.17
N ASN A 500 19.85 27.93 27.81
CA ASN A 500 18.47 27.50 27.60
C ASN A 500 17.99 26.44 28.59
N ARG A 501 18.87 25.76 29.30
CA ARG A 501 18.56 24.65 30.21
C ARG A 501 17.43 24.93 31.19
N ALA A 502 17.42 26.12 31.80
CA ALA A 502 16.42 26.49 32.80
C ALA A 502 15.05 26.91 32.22
N LYS A 503 14.98 27.24 30.92
CA LYS A 503 13.79 27.79 30.26
C LYS A 503 13.28 26.93 29.10
N HIS A 504 14.02 25.90 28.70
CA HIS A 504 13.65 25.03 27.61
C HIS A 504 12.43 24.20 28.00
N SER A 505 11.36 24.37 27.25
CA SER A 505 10.21 23.47 27.34
C SER A 505 10.51 22.26 26.48
N PHE A 506 10.28 21.06 27.00
CA PHE A 506 10.16 19.86 26.18
C PHE A 506 8.70 19.73 25.71
N ARG A 507 8.45 19.20 24.51
CA ARG A 507 7.08 18.89 24.05
C ARG A 507 6.85 17.40 24.15
N SER A 508 5.62 17.00 24.42
CA SER A 508 5.26 15.60 24.19
C SER A 508 5.22 15.35 22.67
N ARG A 509 5.59 14.13 22.25
CA ARG A 509 5.42 13.71 20.85
C ARG A 509 3.95 13.73 20.41
N GLU A 510 3.03 13.64 21.37
CA GLU A 510 1.60 13.62 21.13
C GLU A 510 1.06 15.00 20.75
N ASP A 511 1.56 16.06 21.38
CA ASP A 511 1.25 17.46 21.03
C ASP A 511 1.66 17.79 19.57
N GLU A 512 2.81 17.26 19.13
CA GLU A 512 3.30 17.48 17.76
C GLU A 512 2.53 16.63 16.74
N ALA A 513 2.24 15.36 17.06
CA ALA A 513 1.44 14.50 16.22
C ALA A 513 0.00 15.03 16.06
N GLU A 514 -0.63 15.54 17.12
CA GLU A 514 -1.96 16.16 17.05
C GLU A 514 -1.97 17.42 16.19
N LYS A 515 -0.96 18.29 16.35
CA LYS A 515 -0.81 19.49 15.52
C LYS A 515 -0.62 19.12 14.05
N GLN A 516 0.19 18.12 13.72
CA GLN A 516 0.40 17.71 12.33
C GLN A 516 -0.80 16.98 11.72
N ARG A 517 -1.52 16.17 12.51
CA ARG A 517 -2.78 15.54 12.07
C ARG A 517 -3.86 16.56 11.68
N ARG A 518 -3.91 17.73 12.33
CA ARG A 518 -4.87 18.81 12.01
C ARG A 518 -4.61 19.54 10.69
N TYR A 519 -3.36 19.58 10.20
CA TYR A 519 -2.97 20.47 9.10
C TYR A 519 -2.20 19.79 7.94
N GLY A 520 -1.89 18.49 8.01
CA GLY A 520 -0.81 17.87 7.22
C GLY A 520 -1.20 16.98 6.02
N TYR A 521 -2.47 16.86 5.63
CA TYR A 521 -2.85 15.86 4.60
C TYR A 521 -2.66 16.29 3.14
N ASP A 522 -2.39 17.57 2.87
CA ASP A 522 -2.13 18.12 1.51
C ASP A 522 -0.73 18.76 1.39
N VAL A 523 0.26 18.26 2.14
CA VAL A 523 1.65 18.73 2.04
C VAL A 523 2.28 18.18 0.75
N PRO A 524 2.81 19.04 -0.14
CA PRO A 524 3.54 18.60 -1.35
C PRO A 524 4.69 17.65 -1.01
N ASP A 525 4.95 16.66 -1.88
CA ASP A 525 5.94 15.62 -1.61
C ASP A 525 7.30 16.19 -1.20
N ARG A 526 7.81 17.20 -1.91
CA ARG A 526 9.07 17.87 -1.56
C ARG A 526 9.12 18.39 -0.12
N GLN A 527 8.02 18.95 0.39
CA GLN A 527 7.96 19.50 1.74
C GLN A 527 8.01 18.40 2.81
N LEU A 528 7.58 17.16 2.50
CA LEU A 528 7.69 16.02 3.43
C LEU A 528 9.15 15.63 3.69
N TYR A 529 10.02 15.85 2.69
CA TYR A 529 11.46 15.57 2.75
C TYR A 529 12.29 16.74 3.30
N GLU A 530 11.71 17.91 3.56
CA GLU A 530 12.45 19.02 4.16
C GLU A 530 13.00 18.62 5.54
N ASN A 531 14.30 18.86 5.76
CA ASN A 531 15.02 18.46 6.96
C ASN A 531 14.92 16.95 7.29
N LEU A 532 14.71 16.10 6.28
CA LEU A 532 14.86 14.65 6.40
C LEU A 532 16.27 14.26 5.94
N ASP A 533 17.00 13.49 6.74
CA ASP A 533 18.28 12.92 6.29
C ASP A 533 17.98 11.71 5.38
N VAL A 534 18.11 11.91 4.07
CA VAL A 534 17.96 10.86 3.08
C VAL A 534 19.33 10.35 2.67
N VAL A 535 19.60 9.08 2.94
CA VAL A 535 20.86 8.40 2.63
C VAL A 535 20.61 7.39 1.51
N VAL A 536 21.38 7.47 0.44
CA VAL A 536 21.29 6.55 -0.70
C VAL A 536 22.55 5.70 -0.77
N LEU A 537 22.41 4.37 -0.74
CA LEU A 537 23.48 3.43 -1.03
C LEU A 537 23.62 3.30 -2.54
N GLU A 538 24.74 3.81 -3.07
CA GLU A 538 25.02 3.74 -4.50
C GLU A 538 25.18 2.28 -4.94
N SER A 539 24.63 1.97 -6.12
CA SER A 539 24.69 0.65 -6.73
C SER A 539 24.95 0.77 -8.24
N ARG A 540 25.06 -0.36 -8.94
CA ARG A 540 25.26 -0.41 -10.39
C ARG A 540 23.97 -0.36 -11.21
N GLY A 541 22.82 -0.63 -10.59
CA GLY A 541 21.53 -0.79 -11.27
C GLY A 541 20.65 0.45 -11.13
N ASP A 542 19.85 0.48 -10.06
CA ASP A 542 18.94 1.60 -9.76
C ASP A 542 19.73 2.83 -9.25
N HIS A 543 19.21 4.01 -9.59
CA HIS A 543 19.81 5.31 -9.31
C HIS A 543 18.81 6.30 -8.71
N MET A 544 18.24 5.94 -7.56
CA MET A 544 17.28 6.76 -6.82
C MET A 544 17.77 8.21 -6.58
N GLU A 545 19.08 8.41 -6.40
CA GLU A 545 19.71 9.72 -6.26
C GLU A 545 19.40 10.65 -7.44
N LEU A 546 19.34 10.15 -8.68
CA LEU A 546 19.04 10.96 -9.87
C LEU A 546 17.59 11.44 -9.85
N LEU A 547 16.67 10.61 -9.36
CA LEU A 547 15.27 11.00 -9.16
C LEU A 547 15.16 12.07 -8.07
N LEU A 548 15.86 11.89 -6.94
CA LEU A 548 15.87 12.86 -5.84
C LEU A 548 16.45 14.22 -6.28
N GLU A 549 17.52 14.23 -7.09
CA GLU A 549 18.09 15.45 -7.69
C GLU A 549 17.07 16.18 -8.57
N ARG A 550 16.38 15.44 -9.44
CA ARG A 550 15.33 15.98 -10.32
C ARG A 550 14.19 16.61 -9.53
N LEU A 551 13.77 15.96 -8.44
CA LEU A 551 12.73 16.43 -7.53
C LEU A 551 13.22 17.52 -6.55
N LYS A 552 14.53 17.85 -6.59
CA LYS A 552 15.19 18.82 -5.71
C LYS A 552 15.04 18.46 -4.23
N ILE A 553 15.15 17.16 -3.93
CA ILE A 553 15.15 16.60 -2.59
C ILE A 553 16.60 16.44 -2.13
N ALA A 554 16.92 17.05 -0.99
CA ALA A 554 18.24 16.93 -0.39
C ALA A 554 18.49 15.49 0.04
N HIS A 555 19.64 14.96 -0.34
CA HIS A 555 20.08 13.62 0.00
C HIS A 555 21.60 13.58 0.03
N ARG A 556 22.14 12.52 0.61
CA ARG A 556 23.57 12.23 0.62
C ARG A 556 23.78 10.77 0.23
N ARG A 557 24.97 10.50 -0.30
CA ARG A 557 25.31 9.19 -0.86
C ARG A 557 26.27 8.45 0.07
N THR A 558 26.17 7.14 0.08
CA THR A 558 27.12 6.21 0.70
C THR A 558 27.39 5.06 -0.25
N ARG A 559 28.40 4.25 0.06
CA ARG A 559 28.78 3.07 -0.71
C ARG A 559 28.96 1.88 0.22
N ALA A 560 29.01 0.67 -0.33
CA ALA A 560 29.44 -0.53 0.38
C ALA A 560 30.79 -0.28 1.07
N SER A 561 31.02 -0.89 2.23
CA SER A 561 32.10 -0.65 3.20
C SER A 561 32.04 0.67 3.99
N ALA A 562 31.25 1.65 3.53
CA ALA A 562 31.19 2.99 4.13
C ALA A 562 29.93 3.24 4.95
N VAL A 563 29.01 2.26 5.07
CA VAL A 563 27.80 2.39 5.87
C VAL A 563 28.10 2.71 7.35
N PRO A 564 29.12 2.10 8.01
CA PRO A 564 29.49 2.48 9.39
C PRO A 564 29.91 3.95 9.53
N LEU A 565 30.46 4.54 8.47
CA LEU A 565 31.02 5.90 8.48
C LEU A 565 30.02 6.96 8.06
N CYS A 566 28.91 6.54 7.43
CA CYS A 566 27.92 7.48 6.93
C CYS A 566 27.05 8.08 8.05
N GLY A 567 27.18 7.63 9.31
CA GLY A 567 26.41 8.18 10.43
C GLY A 567 24.91 7.93 10.25
N LEU A 568 24.48 6.68 10.27
CA LEU A 568 23.04 6.38 10.31
C LEU A 568 22.46 6.81 11.65
N HIS A 569 21.19 7.20 11.66
CA HIS A 569 20.49 7.57 12.89
C HIS A 569 18.99 7.30 12.74
N GLN A 570 18.29 7.24 13.85
CA GLN A 570 16.87 6.88 13.95
C GLN A 570 15.96 7.71 13.05
N GLU A 571 16.27 8.99 12.80
CA GLU A 571 15.45 9.91 11.99
C GLU A 571 15.76 9.88 10.48
N ALA A 572 16.73 9.09 10.05
CA ALA A 572 17.09 8.99 8.63
C ALA A 572 16.17 8.03 7.84
N LEU A 573 16.13 8.26 6.54
CA LEU A 573 15.62 7.35 5.53
C LEU A 573 16.80 6.79 4.74
N PHE A 574 16.91 5.47 4.65
CA PHE A 574 17.94 4.79 3.88
C PHE A 574 17.35 4.12 2.64
N PHE A 575 17.80 4.52 1.47
CA PHE A 575 17.53 3.85 0.21
C PHE A 575 18.67 2.89 -0.12
N SER A 576 18.36 1.60 -0.25
CA SER A 576 19.27 0.61 -0.78
C SER A 576 18.94 0.36 -2.26
N ASN A 577 19.70 0.98 -3.16
CA ASN A 577 19.53 0.75 -4.59
C ASN A 577 19.93 -0.71 -4.92
N CYS A 578 19.31 -1.28 -5.96
CA CYS A 578 19.38 -2.68 -6.39
C CYS A 578 20.62 -3.46 -5.94
N THR A 579 21.77 -3.25 -6.60
CA THR A 579 22.95 -4.08 -6.37
C THR A 579 23.75 -3.66 -5.14
N GLY A 580 23.13 -3.00 -4.15
CA GLY A 580 23.77 -2.50 -2.92
C GLY A 580 24.36 -3.62 -2.06
N GLU A 581 25.37 -4.31 -2.59
CA GLU A 581 26.09 -5.43 -2.04
C GLU A 581 26.79 -4.96 -0.77
N LEU A 582 26.09 -5.09 0.36
CA LEU A 582 26.65 -4.75 1.66
C LEU A 582 27.91 -5.57 1.88
N GLU A 583 28.96 -4.96 2.40
CA GLU A 583 30.06 -5.73 2.96
C GLU A 583 29.66 -6.26 4.34
N ALA A 584 30.39 -7.26 4.86
CA ALA A 584 30.09 -7.84 6.16
C ALA A 584 30.05 -6.79 7.29
N GLY A 585 30.89 -5.75 7.20
CA GLY A 585 30.93 -4.65 8.16
C GLY A 585 29.73 -3.69 8.09
N ASP A 586 28.97 -3.68 6.99
CA ASP A 586 27.82 -2.79 6.82
C ASP A 586 26.52 -3.36 7.41
N ILE A 587 26.42 -4.69 7.53
CA ILE A 587 25.21 -5.40 7.99
C ILE A 587 24.81 -4.92 9.39
N GLU A 588 25.74 -4.92 10.33
CA GLU A 588 25.45 -4.60 11.73
C GLU A 588 24.96 -3.15 11.92
N PRO A 589 25.62 -2.12 11.36
CA PRO A 589 25.10 -0.75 11.40
C PRO A 589 23.71 -0.57 10.80
N LEU A 590 23.42 -1.21 9.67
CA LEU A 590 22.12 -1.10 9.04
C LEU A 590 21.03 -1.84 9.84
N ALA A 591 21.35 -3.02 10.36
CA ALA A 591 20.50 -3.79 11.27
C ALA A 591 20.19 -3.01 12.56
N TRP A 592 21.18 -2.27 13.09
CA TRP A 592 21.01 -1.37 14.22
C TRP A 592 20.10 -0.19 13.87
N PHE A 593 20.34 0.47 12.73
CA PHE A 593 19.59 1.63 12.26
C PHE A 593 18.09 1.37 12.20
N VAL A 594 17.67 0.26 11.59
CA VAL A 594 16.25 -0.09 11.52
C VAL A 594 15.69 -0.35 12.92
N ARG A 595 16.39 -1.13 13.75
CA ARG A 595 15.92 -1.49 15.09
C ARG A 595 15.71 -0.30 16.02
N VAL A 596 16.50 0.77 15.88
CA VAL A 596 16.33 1.99 16.68
C VAL A 596 15.30 2.98 16.14
N GLY A 597 14.71 2.73 14.96
CA GLY A 597 13.62 3.55 14.41
C GLY A 597 13.79 4.02 12.96
N GLY A 598 14.87 3.63 12.29
CA GLY A 598 15.14 3.97 10.90
C GLY A 598 14.12 3.40 9.91
N MET A 599 14.01 4.03 8.73
CA MET A 599 13.29 3.49 7.58
C MET A 599 14.28 3.00 6.53
N LEU A 600 14.18 1.73 6.14
CA LEU A 600 14.98 1.13 5.06
C LEU A 600 14.06 0.78 3.89
N PHE A 601 14.30 1.41 2.74
CA PHE A 601 13.62 1.12 1.48
C PHE A 601 14.60 0.48 0.50
N GLY A 602 14.34 -0.75 0.08
CA GLY A 602 15.11 -1.47 -0.92
C GLY A 602 14.43 -1.46 -2.29
N SER A 603 15.24 -1.58 -3.34
CA SER A 603 14.78 -1.97 -4.68
C SER A 603 15.40 -3.28 -5.15
N CYS A 604 14.61 -4.09 -5.87
CA CYS A 604 15.01 -5.33 -6.55
C CYS A 604 15.96 -6.25 -5.75
N TRP A 605 17.28 -6.16 -5.99
CA TRP A 605 18.26 -7.08 -5.40
C TRP A 605 18.56 -6.75 -3.94
N ALA A 606 18.19 -5.56 -3.46
CA ALA A 606 18.27 -5.19 -2.06
C ALA A 606 17.53 -6.20 -1.17
N LEU A 607 16.49 -6.87 -1.70
CA LEU A 607 15.80 -7.98 -1.06
C LEU A 607 16.76 -9.07 -0.54
N GLU A 608 17.72 -9.51 -1.35
CA GLU A 608 18.70 -10.55 -1.01
C GLU A 608 19.98 -9.95 -0.41
N GLU A 609 20.50 -8.88 -1.03
CA GLU A 609 21.81 -8.29 -0.70
C GLU A 609 21.80 -7.37 0.53
N THR A 610 20.63 -6.90 0.95
CA THR A 610 20.46 -5.98 2.09
C THR A 610 19.48 -6.55 3.11
N ILE A 611 18.21 -6.71 2.73
CA ILE A 611 17.10 -7.00 3.65
C ILE A 611 17.24 -8.38 4.28
N ALA A 612 17.42 -9.42 3.48
CA ALA A 612 17.58 -10.79 3.99
C ALA A 612 18.81 -10.97 4.89
N ARG A 613 19.84 -10.12 4.74
CA ARG A 613 21.07 -10.16 5.54
C ARG A 613 20.92 -9.46 6.89
N ILE A 614 20.10 -8.40 6.99
CA ILE A 614 19.87 -7.70 8.28
C ILE A 614 18.66 -8.24 9.06
N HIS A 615 17.70 -8.85 8.35
CA HIS A 615 16.48 -9.44 8.91
C HIS A 615 15.98 -10.61 8.06
N PRO A 616 16.54 -11.82 8.22
CA PRO A 616 16.02 -13.00 7.54
C PRO A 616 14.61 -13.38 8.05
N GLY A 617 13.92 -14.27 7.32
CA GLY A 617 12.75 -14.99 7.82
C GLY A 617 11.37 -14.37 7.57
N VAL A 618 11.28 -13.11 7.14
CA VAL A 618 10.00 -12.45 6.84
C VAL A 618 9.70 -12.42 5.34
N VAL A 619 10.68 -11.95 4.57
CA VAL A 619 10.66 -11.95 3.10
C VAL A 619 11.97 -12.52 2.57
N ARG A 620 11.96 -13.02 1.34
CA ARG A 620 13.17 -13.41 0.61
C ARG A 620 12.96 -13.26 -0.90
N ARG A 621 14.05 -13.39 -1.66
CA ARG A 621 13.97 -13.56 -3.11
C ARG A 621 13.20 -14.84 -3.46
N PHE A 622 12.17 -14.69 -4.30
CA PHE A 622 11.52 -15.81 -4.95
C PHE A 622 12.43 -16.42 -6.02
N ALA A 623 12.56 -17.75 -6.00
CA ALA A 623 13.45 -18.45 -6.91
C ALA A 623 12.88 -18.49 -8.35
N THR A 624 13.47 -17.71 -9.25
CA THR A 624 13.25 -17.76 -10.69
C THR A 624 14.41 -18.48 -11.39
N ARG A 625 14.20 -18.97 -12.62
CA ARG A 625 15.27 -19.62 -13.41
C ARG A 625 16.36 -18.64 -13.80
N GLU A 626 15.94 -17.43 -14.15
CA GLU A 626 16.78 -16.31 -14.57
C GLU A 626 16.28 -15.05 -13.86
N GLN A 627 17.06 -13.97 -13.94
CA GLN A 627 16.63 -12.67 -13.46
C GLN A 627 15.42 -12.18 -14.27
N VAL A 628 14.49 -11.47 -13.62
CA VAL A 628 13.24 -11.07 -14.28
C VAL A 628 13.46 -9.81 -15.13
N MET A 629 13.33 -9.97 -16.44
CA MET A 629 13.31 -8.89 -17.43
C MET A 629 11.90 -8.79 -18.01
N ASP A 630 11.11 -7.82 -17.57
CA ASP A 630 9.68 -7.77 -17.93
C ASP A 630 9.04 -6.40 -17.70
N ASP A 631 7.95 -6.13 -18.41
CA ASP A 631 7.03 -5.02 -18.13
C ASP A 631 5.72 -5.61 -17.61
N VAL A 632 5.41 -5.35 -16.34
CA VAL A 632 4.25 -5.95 -15.67
C VAL A 632 3.29 -4.87 -15.19
N ARG A 633 1.98 -5.10 -15.35
CA ARG A 633 0.99 -4.17 -14.78
C ARG A 633 0.98 -4.34 -13.27
N ALA A 634 1.14 -3.21 -12.57
CA ALA A 634 1.03 -3.14 -11.13
C ALA A 634 -0.44 -2.99 -10.73
N THR A 635 -0.88 -3.76 -9.74
CA THR A 635 -2.23 -3.70 -9.21
C THR A 635 -2.19 -3.51 -7.70
N ALA A 636 -3.06 -2.63 -7.19
CA ALA A 636 -3.23 -2.45 -5.75
C ALA A 636 -3.85 -3.70 -5.13
N VAL A 637 -3.21 -4.22 -4.08
CA VAL A 637 -3.79 -5.30 -3.27
C VAL A 637 -4.98 -4.78 -2.47
N GLU A 638 -4.79 -3.65 -1.78
CA GLU A 638 -5.80 -2.94 -0.99
C GLU A 638 -5.83 -1.47 -1.44
N PRO A 639 -6.70 -1.11 -2.41
CA PRO A 639 -6.74 0.24 -2.99
C PRO A 639 -6.93 1.38 -1.96
N GLU A 640 -7.60 1.09 -0.85
CA GLU A 640 -7.87 2.05 0.22
C GLU A 640 -6.71 2.20 1.22
N SER A 641 -5.62 1.44 1.05
CA SER A 641 -4.44 1.55 1.91
C SER A 641 -3.89 2.99 1.87
N PRO A 642 -3.62 3.62 3.03
CA PRO A 642 -3.06 4.97 3.05
C PRO A 642 -1.68 5.05 2.37
N TYR A 643 -0.99 3.91 2.24
CA TYR A 643 0.30 3.81 1.55
C TYR A 643 0.18 3.82 0.01
N LEU A 644 -1.02 3.60 -0.54
CA LEU A 644 -1.28 3.59 -1.99
C LEU A 644 -1.99 4.85 -2.49
N ARG A 645 -2.26 5.82 -1.62
CA ARG A 645 -2.90 7.09 -2.00
C ARG A 645 -2.09 7.79 -3.10
N GLY A 646 -2.72 8.05 -4.24
CA GLY A 646 -2.11 8.73 -5.40
C GLY A 646 -1.13 7.88 -6.22
N VAL A 647 -0.95 6.59 -5.87
CA VAL A 647 -0.14 5.63 -6.64
C VAL A 647 -0.95 5.08 -7.83
N PHE A 648 -2.23 4.81 -7.61
CA PHE A 648 -3.17 4.32 -8.63
C PHE A 648 -4.34 5.31 -8.82
N PRO A 649 -4.13 6.46 -9.48
CA PRO A 649 -5.23 7.37 -9.82
C PRO A 649 -6.34 6.67 -10.61
N ALA A 650 -7.55 7.21 -10.57
CA ALA A 650 -8.70 6.61 -11.26
C ALA A 650 -8.46 6.50 -12.77
N GLY A 651 -8.59 5.28 -13.31
CA GLY A 651 -8.35 4.98 -14.72
C GLY A 651 -6.88 4.81 -15.10
N THR A 652 -5.96 4.84 -14.12
CA THR A 652 -4.53 4.60 -14.34
C THR A 652 -4.13 3.20 -13.92
N THR A 653 -3.36 2.51 -14.76
CA THR A 653 -2.74 1.22 -14.44
C THR A 653 -1.24 1.33 -14.65
N PRO A 654 -0.44 1.58 -13.60
CA PRO A 654 1.01 1.66 -13.71
C PRO A 654 1.62 0.38 -14.30
N ILE A 655 2.65 0.56 -15.11
CA ILE A 655 3.48 -0.52 -15.63
C ILE A 655 4.83 -0.42 -14.95
N TYR A 656 5.19 -1.45 -14.21
CA TYR A 656 6.49 -1.52 -13.56
C TYR A 656 7.47 -2.22 -14.49
N HIS A 657 8.50 -1.48 -14.88
CA HIS A 657 9.63 -2.02 -15.62
C HIS A 657 10.54 -2.78 -14.65
N LEU A 658 10.72 -4.07 -14.93
CA LEU A 658 11.57 -4.99 -14.17
C LEU A 658 12.83 -5.25 -14.98
N GLU A 659 13.97 -4.76 -14.48
CA GLU A 659 15.27 -4.95 -15.10
C GLU A 659 16.15 -5.82 -14.19
N GLY A 660 16.16 -7.12 -14.47
CA GLY A 660 16.91 -8.11 -13.73
C GLY A 660 16.35 -8.34 -12.32
N ALA A 661 15.08 -8.03 -12.09
CA ALA A 661 14.50 -7.92 -10.75
C ALA A 661 14.40 -9.25 -10.00
N TYR A 662 14.41 -9.16 -8.67
CA TYR A 662 14.08 -10.25 -7.75
C TYR A 662 12.66 -10.07 -7.24
N LEU A 663 11.79 -11.05 -7.49
CA LEU A 663 10.42 -11.03 -7.00
C LEU A 663 10.36 -11.37 -5.51
N ILE A 664 9.35 -10.85 -4.81
CA ILE A 664 9.26 -10.96 -3.35
C ILE A 664 8.48 -12.22 -2.94
N GLU A 665 9.12 -13.15 -2.24
CA GLU A 665 8.42 -14.23 -1.54
C GLU A 665 8.18 -13.82 -0.08
N VAL A 666 6.93 -13.93 0.37
CA VAL A 666 6.55 -13.62 1.75
C VAL A 666 6.48 -14.91 2.57
N LEU A 667 7.38 -15.05 3.55
CA LEU A 667 7.50 -16.24 4.39
C LEU A 667 6.60 -16.16 5.63
N ASP A 668 6.44 -14.94 6.15
CA ASP A 668 5.58 -14.62 7.29
C ASP A 668 4.52 -13.57 6.90
N PRO A 669 3.44 -13.98 6.22
CA PRO A 669 2.32 -13.11 5.85
C PRO A 669 1.59 -12.48 7.03
N GLU A 670 1.81 -12.93 8.26
CA GLU A 670 1.22 -12.28 9.43
C GLU A 670 2.03 -11.07 9.89
N ARG A 671 3.29 -10.92 9.43
CA ARG A 671 4.20 -9.81 9.73
C ARG A 671 4.48 -8.89 8.54
N ALA A 672 4.42 -9.41 7.32
CA ALA A 672 4.62 -8.63 6.10
C ALA A 672 3.31 -8.43 5.33
N GLU A 673 3.10 -7.20 4.89
CA GLU A 673 1.97 -6.82 4.05
C GLU A 673 2.45 -6.57 2.62
N VAL A 674 1.82 -7.24 1.66
CA VAL A 674 2.01 -6.98 0.23
C VAL A 674 1.04 -5.88 -0.18
N LEU A 675 1.56 -4.77 -0.69
CA LEU A 675 0.74 -3.61 -1.08
C LEU A 675 0.47 -3.59 -2.58
N ILE A 676 1.41 -4.07 -3.39
CA ILE A 676 1.32 -4.08 -4.85
C ILE A 676 1.62 -5.48 -5.36
N ASP A 677 0.76 -6.01 -6.22
CA ASP A 677 0.97 -7.29 -6.90
C ASP A 677 0.67 -7.23 -8.41
N SER A 678 1.01 -8.29 -9.14
CA SER A 678 0.79 -8.41 -10.57
C SER A 678 0.42 -9.83 -10.99
N PRO A 679 -0.79 -10.04 -11.56
CA PRO A 679 -1.15 -11.29 -12.23
C PRO A 679 -0.24 -11.64 -13.41
N ASP A 680 0.28 -10.63 -14.12
CA ASP A 680 1.22 -10.81 -15.22
C ASP A 680 2.50 -11.49 -14.74
N ALA A 681 3.10 -10.93 -13.69
CA ALA A 681 4.31 -11.46 -13.10
C ALA A 681 4.08 -12.88 -12.54
N ALA A 682 2.95 -13.09 -11.87
CA ALA A 682 2.62 -14.41 -11.33
C ALA A 682 2.41 -15.48 -12.41
N GLU A 683 1.85 -15.12 -13.57
CA GLU A 683 1.72 -16.04 -14.71
C GLU A 683 3.06 -16.40 -15.34
N ARG A 684 3.91 -15.40 -15.58
CA ARG A 684 5.16 -15.58 -16.33
C ARG A 684 6.31 -16.09 -15.47
N HIS A 685 6.34 -15.73 -14.19
CA HIS A 685 7.48 -15.97 -13.28
C HIS A 685 7.11 -16.76 -12.02
N GLY A 686 5.83 -17.09 -11.80
CA GLY A 686 5.36 -17.88 -10.66
C GLY A 686 5.12 -17.09 -9.36
N CYS A 687 5.66 -15.88 -9.25
CA CYS A 687 5.40 -14.93 -8.16
C CYS A 687 4.94 -13.59 -8.72
N GLY A 688 4.02 -12.91 -8.03
CA GLY A 688 3.52 -11.61 -8.45
C GLY A 688 3.58 -10.54 -7.39
N ASN A 689 4.24 -10.77 -6.25
CA ASN A 689 4.38 -9.72 -5.23
C ASN A 689 5.43 -8.70 -5.71
N LEU A 690 5.02 -7.44 -5.87
CA LEU A 690 5.86 -6.37 -6.39
C LEU A 690 6.35 -5.39 -5.31
N ALA A 691 5.58 -5.21 -4.23
CA ALA A 691 6.02 -4.39 -3.10
C ALA A 691 5.48 -4.93 -1.78
N ALA A 692 6.36 -5.08 -0.80
CA ALA A 692 6.02 -5.57 0.53
C ALA A 692 6.77 -4.81 1.63
N TRP A 693 6.18 -4.74 2.82
CA TRP A 693 6.79 -4.07 3.96
C TRP A 693 6.51 -4.79 5.28
N PHE A 694 7.36 -4.57 6.28
CA PHE A 694 7.21 -5.08 7.63
C PHE A 694 7.97 -4.21 8.65
N ARG A 695 7.77 -4.45 9.95
CA ARG A 695 8.47 -3.76 11.04
C ARG A 695 9.60 -4.63 11.60
N SER A 696 10.70 -3.98 11.99
CA SER A 696 11.80 -4.55 12.75
C SER A 696 12.22 -3.58 13.85
N GLY A 697 12.33 -4.04 15.09
CA GLY A 697 12.47 -3.20 16.26
C GLY A 697 11.47 -2.04 16.28
N HIS A 698 11.99 -0.83 16.33
CA HIS A 698 11.22 0.42 16.28
C HIS A 698 11.04 1.00 14.87
N GLY A 699 11.64 0.40 13.83
CA GLY A 699 11.68 0.91 12.46
C GLY A 699 10.81 0.16 11.44
N VAL A 700 11.06 0.43 10.17
CA VAL A 700 10.31 -0.09 9.02
C VAL A 700 11.28 -0.57 7.93
N ILE A 701 10.98 -1.72 7.32
CA ILE A 701 11.63 -2.25 6.14
C ILE A 701 10.59 -2.40 5.03
N LEU A 702 10.95 -1.98 3.82
CA LEU A 702 10.12 -2.07 2.64
C LEU A 702 11.00 -2.43 1.45
N ASP A 703 10.49 -3.29 0.56
CA ASP A 703 11.12 -3.60 -0.72
C ASP A 703 10.13 -3.40 -1.88
N SER A 704 10.65 -2.92 -3.01
CA SER A 704 9.93 -2.79 -4.27
C SER A 704 10.73 -3.43 -5.40
N VAL A 705 10.11 -4.27 -6.23
CA VAL A 705 10.82 -5.06 -7.24
C VAL A 705 11.24 -4.26 -8.49
N ASN A 706 10.96 -2.97 -8.54
CA ASN A 706 11.22 -2.11 -9.69
C ASN A 706 12.37 -1.13 -9.38
N HIS A 707 13.07 -0.67 -10.43
CA HIS A 707 13.98 0.47 -10.31
C HIS A 707 13.17 1.74 -10.05
N PHE A 708 13.63 2.62 -9.17
CA PHE A 708 12.92 3.85 -8.85
C PHE A 708 13.12 4.93 -9.92
N ASP A 709 14.30 4.99 -10.54
CA ASP A 709 14.63 6.01 -11.55
C ASP A 709 14.27 5.58 -12.98
N LEU A 710 14.32 4.27 -13.27
CA LEU A 710 14.08 3.71 -14.58
C LEU A 710 12.62 3.25 -14.77
N GLN A 711 11.70 4.21 -14.82
CA GLN A 711 10.27 3.96 -15.08
C GLN A 711 9.70 4.91 -16.15
N GLY A 712 8.52 4.55 -16.68
CA GLY A 712 7.75 5.40 -17.58
C GLY A 712 8.30 5.48 -19.01
N LEU A 713 8.20 6.66 -19.62
CA LEU A 713 8.34 6.85 -21.07
C LEU A 713 9.68 6.39 -21.68
N ALA A 714 10.76 6.32 -20.89
CA ALA A 714 12.08 5.94 -21.38
C ALA A 714 12.18 4.44 -21.74
N VAL A 715 11.47 3.60 -21.00
CA VAL A 715 11.48 2.14 -21.14
C VAL A 715 10.14 1.58 -21.64
N ALA A 716 9.10 2.41 -21.65
CA ALA A 716 7.77 2.04 -22.12
C ALA A 716 7.80 1.42 -23.53
N PRO A 717 7.22 0.21 -23.70
CA PRO A 717 7.28 -0.48 -24.98
C PRO A 717 6.38 0.20 -26.02
N ASN A 718 6.79 0.12 -27.29
CA ASN A 718 5.95 0.42 -28.45
C ASN A 718 5.45 1.88 -28.61
N LEU A 719 6.07 2.89 -27.99
CA LEU A 719 5.67 4.30 -28.14
C LEU A 719 6.33 4.98 -29.36
N LYS A 720 5.58 5.13 -30.47
CA LYS A 720 6.10 5.65 -31.74
C LYS A 720 5.91 7.15 -31.88
N THR A 721 4.72 7.66 -31.57
CA THR A 721 4.34 9.06 -31.78
C THR A 721 4.35 9.87 -30.47
N ASP A 722 4.38 11.19 -30.59
CA ASP A 722 4.17 12.13 -29.47
C ASP A 722 2.87 11.81 -28.75
N ARG A 723 1.86 11.42 -29.53
CA ARG A 723 0.53 11.12 -29.02
C ARG A 723 0.51 9.81 -28.23
N ASP A 724 1.20 8.77 -28.70
CA ASP A 724 1.34 7.50 -27.96
C ASP A 724 1.92 7.76 -26.56
N ARG A 725 2.91 8.65 -26.46
CA ARG A 725 3.53 9.03 -25.18
C ARG A 725 2.59 9.83 -24.27
N GLN A 726 1.79 10.73 -24.84
CA GLN A 726 0.78 11.47 -24.07
C GLN A 726 -0.30 10.54 -23.51
N VAL A 727 -0.78 9.58 -24.33
CA VAL A 727 -1.75 8.57 -23.90
C VAL A 727 -1.14 7.68 -22.81
N TYR A 728 0.08 7.19 -23.01
CA TYR A 728 0.77 6.37 -22.02
C TYR A 728 0.95 7.12 -20.69
N ALA A 729 1.33 8.40 -20.74
CA ALA A 729 1.51 9.21 -19.54
C ALA A 729 0.22 9.36 -18.72
N VAL A 730 -0.93 9.44 -19.39
CA VAL A 730 -2.24 9.48 -18.71
C VAL A 730 -2.64 8.10 -18.19
N ASP A 731 -2.66 7.10 -19.07
CA ASP A 731 -3.24 5.78 -18.79
C ASP A 731 -2.36 4.93 -17.83
N HIS A 732 -1.05 5.19 -17.80
CA HIS A 732 -0.12 4.39 -16.99
C HIS A 732 0.63 5.20 -15.93
N MET A 733 0.97 6.47 -16.19
CA MET A 733 1.76 7.29 -15.24
C MET A 733 0.91 8.24 -14.40
N GLY A 734 -0.40 8.33 -14.67
CA GLY A 734 -1.35 9.15 -13.91
C GLY A 734 -1.17 10.66 -14.13
N LEU A 735 -0.72 11.07 -15.32
CA LEU A 735 -0.68 12.46 -15.73
C LEU A 735 -2.10 13.03 -15.79
N ASP A 736 -2.38 14.08 -15.02
CA ASP A 736 -3.70 14.71 -15.04
C ASP A 736 -3.93 15.58 -16.28
N TRP A 737 -5.19 15.91 -16.54
CA TRP A 737 -5.61 16.70 -17.69
C TRP A 737 -4.99 18.10 -17.72
N THR A 738 -4.77 18.72 -16.56
CA THR A 738 -4.17 20.06 -16.46
C THR A 738 -2.73 20.02 -16.93
N LYS A 739 -1.94 19.07 -16.42
CA LYS A 739 -0.54 18.95 -16.80
C LYS A 739 -0.36 18.48 -18.24
N LEU A 740 -1.25 17.61 -18.72
CA LEU A 740 -1.27 17.25 -20.13
C LEU A 740 -1.46 18.51 -20.99
N ARG A 741 -2.48 19.33 -20.71
CA ARG A 741 -2.76 20.56 -21.47
C ARG A 741 -1.59 21.54 -21.49
N GLU A 742 -0.96 21.77 -20.35
CA GLU A 742 0.22 22.63 -20.23
C GLU A 742 1.35 22.18 -21.14
N THR A 743 1.47 20.87 -21.37
CA THR A 743 2.61 20.27 -22.06
C THR A 743 2.29 19.77 -23.47
N LEU A 744 1.03 19.80 -23.93
CA LEU A 744 0.57 19.18 -25.19
C LEU A 744 1.39 19.56 -26.43
N LYS A 745 1.90 20.80 -26.49
CA LYS A 745 2.63 21.36 -27.64
C LYS A 745 4.14 21.34 -27.47
N GLU A 746 4.61 20.84 -26.33
CA GLU A 746 6.03 20.86 -26.01
C GLU A 746 6.81 19.92 -26.93
N ALA A 747 7.96 20.40 -27.42
CA ALA A 747 8.76 19.67 -28.40
C ALA A 747 9.41 18.39 -27.82
N PHE A 748 9.49 18.27 -26.50
CA PHE A 748 10.07 17.10 -25.85
C PHE A 748 9.26 15.83 -26.09
N TRP A 749 7.95 15.91 -26.35
CA TRP A 749 7.11 14.74 -26.64
C TRP A 749 7.57 13.94 -27.87
N LYS A 750 8.36 14.56 -28.75
CA LYS A 750 8.96 13.91 -29.94
C LYS A 750 9.97 12.82 -29.61
N SER A 751 10.43 12.73 -28.37
CA SER A 751 11.45 11.77 -27.96
C SER A 751 11.18 11.27 -26.55
N ALA A 752 11.13 9.95 -26.38
CA ALA A 752 11.04 9.31 -25.06
C ALA A 752 12.13 9.81 -24.10
N ALA A 753 13.38 9.89 -24.59
CA ALA A 753 14.52 10.36 -23.81
C ALA A 753 14.41 11.81 -23.35
N LYS A 754 13.70 12.67 -24.11
CA LYS A 754 13.45 14.07 -23.72
C LYS A 754 12.19 14.22 -22.87
N ALA A 755 11.18 13.38 -23.10
CA ALA A 755 9.91 13.46 -22.39
C ALA A 755 9.99 12.85 -20.98
N SER A 756 10.76 11.77 -20.79
CA SER A 756 10.90 11.09 -19.48
C SER A 756 11.41 12.02 -18.35
N PRO A 757 12.40 12.92 -18.58
CA PRO A 757 12.79 13.92 -17.59
C PRO A 757 11.68 14.91 -17.20
N GLU A 758 10.88 15.34 -18.18
CA GLU A 758 9.83 16.36 -18.00
C GLU A 758 8.53 15.78 -17.41
N ILE A 759 8.26 14.51 -17.71
CA ILE A 759 7.10 13.75 -17.27
C ILE A 759 7.61 12.44 -16.64
N PRO A 760 8.10 12.47 -15.40
CA PRO A 760 8.56 11.27 -14.71
C PRO A 760 7.37 10.41 -14.25
N ASP A 761 7.54 9.09 -14.27
CA ASP A 761 6.63 8.20 -13.55
C ASP A 761 6.97 8.25 -12.06
N LEU A 762 6.02 8.70 -11.25
CA LEU A 762 6.19 8.85 -9.81
C LEU A 762 5.39 7.81 -9.02
N SER A 763 4.81 6.80 -9.66
CA SER A 763 4.00 5.78 -8.98
C SER A 763 4.78 5.09 -7.84
N ALA A 764 5.95 4.52 -8.15
CA ALA A 764 6.83 3.89 -7.16
C ALA A 764 7.36 4.90 -6.12
N PHE A 765 7.70 6.13 -6.53
CA PHE A 765 8.19 7.15 -5.60
C PHE A 765 7.11 7.65 -4.63
N ARG A 766 5.88 7.88 -5.10
CA ARG A 766 4.73 8.30 -4.27
C ARG A 766 4.39 7.24 -3.23
N PHE A 767 4.49 5.97 -3.61
CA PHE A 767 4.34 4.84 -2.71
C PHE A 767 5.32 4.94 -1.52
N LEU A 768 6.63 5.12 -1.78
CA LEU A 768 7.64 5.31 -0.74
C LEU A 768 7.39 6.58 0.09
N THR A 769 6.97 7.66 -0.59
CA THR A 769 6.65 8.94 0.05
C THR A 769 5.51 8.82 1.04
N ASN A 770 4.54 7.93 0.82
CA ASN A 770 3.44 7.72 1.76
C ASN A 770 3.90 7.11 3.10
N PHE A 771 5.02 6.35 3.13
CA PHE A 771 5.63 5.91 4.39
C PHE A 771 6.31 7.07 5.13
N VAL A 772 7.02 7.94 4.40
CA VAL A 772 7.59 9.17 4.97
C VAL A 772 6.49 10.05 5.54
N ARG A 773 5.38 10.18 4.81
CA ARG A 773 4.18 10.91 5.24
C ARG A 773 3.60 10.32 6.52
N ALA A 774 3.40 9.00 6.58
CA ALA A 774 2.89 8.33 7.78
C ALA A 774 3.79 8.63 9.00
N ARG A 775 5.11 8.49 8.85
CA ARG A 775 6.07 8.79 9.92
C ARG A 775 5.99 10.24 10.40
N ARG A 776 5.96 11.21 9.48
CA ARG A 776 5.89 12.64 9.84
C ARG A 776 4.59 12.97 10.59
N LEU A 777 3.46 12.44 10.12
CA LEU A 777 2.14 12.69 10.69
C LEU A 777 1.81 11.83 11.94
N GLY A 778 2.80 11.08 12.47
CA GLY A 778 2.65 10.26 13.68
C GLY A 778 1.80 9.00 13.50
N GLY A 779 1.84 8.38 12.31
CA GLY A 779 1.14 7.15 11.93
C GLY A 779 1.98 5.87 12.02
#